data_AF-A0AAJ2ULV0-F1
#
_entry.id   AF-A0AAJ2ULV0-F1
#
_cell.length_a   1.000
_cell.length_b   1.000
_cell.length_c   1.000
_cell.angle_alpha   90.00
_cell.angle_beta   90.00
_cell.angle_gamma   90.00
#
_symmetry.space_group_name_H-M   'P 1'
#
loop_
_entity.id
_entity.type
_entity.pdbx_description
1 polymer ?
#
loop_
_entity_poly.entity_id
_entity_poly.type
_entity_poly.pdbx_seq_one_letter_code
_entity_poly.pdbx_strand_id
1 'polypeptide(L)'
;ARLTSFVGRDTDIDTIRDDVTTTRLVTLLGPGGAGKTRLSQEAGEAVAEAMPDGVWLAELAPVDDPANVPEAVLTALGARETVLRGAGAEEMRVAADRQVDPLTRLAEHCAGRRMLLILDNCEHVVDAAAHLVDQLLQRCPTLTVLATSREPLGVPGELVRPVEPLTEPHALRLLADRGAAARPGFTVAADPEAAAEICRRLDGLPLAIELAAARLRMLTPRQIADRLDDRFRLLTSGSRTVLPRQQTLRAVVDWSWELLDEDERYVLRRLSVFAGGCDLAAAEAVCGPAALEALGSLVDKSLVVAAPSACTGTGTGGGEMRYRLLETVVEYAGERLDETGTRPAAARAHLTYYRELVRATDPLLRGSGQRAAIELLELEYENIRTALRYAVAERDEQEALCLTLSLCWYWQIRDLKTEARHWSAQVKELGPDPFTAPARPVPDLRGRAVDSPPPMSPAVLDEARRGVHLVHLACMDMELPAWQTSEAQEKLQVISETYRPGQPQTCRFPGFMWFYAVLLTGDMPRLRAILDSNIRTCRELGFTWELAQTLQARANILANRSDWAGDALTDADESLEIFDRLGDAWGAAEALSARGESLERRGEFALAAADYERAIAYAERLGANAQLGVLGVRLGSAYIEGGDAERGEKMLFDVLAAGRRAAAREAVPIARLFLAVRLGRSGRPAEAREQLTLLREDFHAAEFVLFAGFFLGVEGWLEAIDGRHEEALRIMRRALERSLDRLSLTVAPHMPAVHLVTAAISCAGVDGGARALDAARLLGAADALLPPNHFSSPMEVEARAKAEAVTRAVLDDAAYARAYAEGGALTLEVAAALV
;
A
#
# COMPACT_ATOMS: atom_id res chain seq x y z
N ALA A 1 -18.81 -13.86 18.60
CA ALA A 1 -19.97 -13.51 19.44
C ALA A 1 -19.52 -12.54 20.51
N ARG A 2 -20.11 -11.34 20.58
CA ARG A 2 -19.71 -10.28 21.53
C ARG A 2 -20.08 -10.68 22.97
N LEU A 3 -19.24 -10.31 23.94
CA LEU A 3 -19.34 -10.74 25.35
C LEU A 3 -20.38 -9.96 26.19
N THR A 4 -20.94 -8.86 25.66
CA THR A 4 -21.91 -8.00 26.39
C THR A 4 -23.13 -7.70 25.54
N SER A 5 -24.31 -7.61 26.15
CA SER A 5 -25.57 -7.31 25.45
C SER A 5 -25.65 -5.86 24.94
N PHE A 6 -26.36 -5.61 23.84
CA PHE A 6 -26.69 -4.26 23.35
C PHE A 6 -28.16 -3.97 23.66
N VAL A 7 -28.43 -2.89 24.40
CA VAL A 7 -29.72 -2.70 25.07
C VAL A 7 -30.48 -1.50 24.52
N GLY A 8 -31.70 -1.74 24.03
CA GLY A 8 -32.72 -0.68 23.84
C GLY A 8 -32.50 0.21 22.64
N ARG A 9 -31.82 -0.32 21.63
CA ARG A 9 -31.46 0.37 20.38
C ARG A 9 -32.01 -0.35 19.15
N ASP A 10 -32.94 -1.29 19.33
CA ASP A 10 -33.53 -2.08 18.24
C ASP A 10 -34.20 -1.18 17.20
N THR A 11 -34.97 -0.20 17.67
CA THR A 11 -35.60 0.82 16.80
C THR A 11 -34.59 1.73 16.13
N ASP A 12 -33.46 2.03 16.79
CA ASP A 12 -32.41 2.88 16.24
C ASP A 12 -31.64 2.13 15.14
N ILE A 13 -31.37 0.83 15.34
CA ILE A 13 -30.77 -0.05 14.33
C ILE A 13 -31.69 -0.16 13.12
N ASP A 14 -32.99 -0.40 13.32
CA ASP A 14 -33.95 -0.50 12.21
C ASP A 14 -34.06 0.83 11.45
N THR A 15 -34.06 1.96 12.16
CA THR A 15 -34.08 3.30 11.54
C THR A 15 -32.80 3.56 10.75
N ILE A 16 -31.62 3.26 11.33
CA ILE A 16 -30.34 3.43 10.63
C ILE A 16 -30.26 2.50 9.43
N ARG A 17 -30.78 1.26 9.53
CA ARG A 17 -30.90 0.34 8.39
C ARG A 17 -31.70 0.98 7.25
N ASP A 18 -32.87 1.54 7.55
CA ASP A 18 -33.70 2.21 6.56
C ASP A 18 -32.97 3.45 5.98
N ASP A 19 -32.28 4.20 6.82
CA ASP A 19 -31.52 5.38 6.40
C ASP A 19 -30.36 5.03 5.48
N VAL A 20 -29.49 4.07 5.83
CA VAL A 20 -28.35 3.68 4.98
C VAL A 20 -28.78 3.02 3.66
N THR A 21 -30.04 2.60 3.55
CA THR A 21 -30.62 2.11 2.28
C THR A 21 -31.28 3.20 1.44
N THR A 22 -31.67 4.33 2.05
CA THR A 22 -32.39 5.43 1.38
C THR A 22 -31.52 6.67 1.14
N THR A 23 -30.48 6.87 1.95
CA THR A 23 -29.50 7.94 1.84
C THR A 23 -28.09 7.37 1.76
N ARG A 24 -27.16 8.16 1.18
CA ARG A 24 -25.77 7.74 0.95
C ARG A 24 -24.80 8.24 2.01
N LEU A 25 -25.22 9.17 2.87
CA LEU A 25 -24.45 9.67 4.00
C LEU A 25 -25.35 9.79 5.22
N VAL A 26 -25.02 9.03 6.26
CA VAL A 26 -25.65 9.11 7.56
C VAL A 26 -24.59 9.44 8.58
N THR A 27 -24.78 10.49 9.37
CA THR A 27 -23.88 10.85 10.47
C THR A 27 -24.59 10.62 11.80
N LEU A 28 -24.09 9.66 12.58
CA LEU A 28 -24.50 9.48 13.97
C LEU A 28 -23.87 10.58 14.81
N LEU A 29 -24.71 11.52 15.23
CA LEU A 29 -24.31 12.70 15.97
C LEU A 29 -24.61 12.51 17.45
N GLY A 30 -23.61 12.67 18.31
CA GLY A 30 -23.85 12.61 19.75
C GLY A 30 -22.61 12.80 20.60
N PRO A 31 -22.80 13.09 21.89
CA PRO A 31 -21.69 13.27 22.81
C PRO A 31 -20.87 11.97 22.97
N GLY A 32 -19.64 12.10 23.46
CA GLY A 32 -18.83 10.96 23.88
C GLY A 32 -19.61 10.06 24.85
N GLY A 33 -19.45 8.74 24.74
CA GLY A 33 -20.13 7.78 25.62
C GLY A 33 -21.62 7.51 25.32
N ALA A 34 -22.21 8.13 24.29
CA ALA A 34 -23.60 7.86 23.85
C ALA A 34 -23.79 6.50 23.16
N GLY A 35 -22.69 5.82 22.79
CA GLY A 35 -22.69 4.52 22.12
C GLY A 35 -22.68 4.56 20.60
N LYS A 36 -22.26 5.68 19.98
CA LYS A 36 -22.25 5.88 18.51
C LYS A 36 -21.47 4.79 17.77
N THR A 37 -20.24 4.51 18.18
CA THR A 37 -19.39 3.46 17.62
C THR A 37 -20.04 2.08 17.68
N ARG A 38 -20.68 1.76 18.81
CA ARG A 38 -21.34 0.46 18.96
C ARG A 38 -22.59 0.39 18.09
N LEU A 39 -23.36 1.48 18.05
CA LEU A 39 -24.55 1.58 17.21
C LEU A 39 -24.22 1.50 15.71
N SER A 40 -23.15 2.14 15.24
CA SER A 40 -22.73 2.07 13.85
C SER A 40 -22.30 0.66 13.45
N GLN A 41 -21.56 -0.04 14.31
CA GLN A 41 -21.17 -1.42 14.06
C GLN A 41 -22.35 -2.40 14.06
N GLU A 42 -23.27 -2.31 15.02
CA GLU A 42 -24.47 -3.18 15.07
C GLU A 42 -25.39 -2.91 13.88
N ALA A 43 -25.55 -1.64 13.48
CA ALA A 43 -26.26 -1.28 12.25
C ALA A 43 -25.54 -1.82 11.00
N GLY A 44 -24.21 -1.77 10.97
CA GLY A 44 -23.38 -2.36 9.92
C GLY A 44 -23.58 -3.86 9.78
N GLU A 45 -23.45 -4.62 10.88
CA GLU A 45 -23.69 -6.07 10.92
C GLU A 45 -25.12 -6.39 10.45
N ALA A 46 -26.10 -5.59 10.85
CA ALA A 46 -27.50 -5.73 10.48
C ALA A 46 -27.81 -5.47 8.99
N VAL A 47 -26.89 -4.85 8.23
CA VAL A 47 -27.02 -4.62 6.78
C VAL A 47 -25.98 -5.38 5.95
N ALA A 48 -25.14 -6.20 6.58
CA ALA A 48 -24.07 -6.91 5.90
C ALA A 48 -24.57 -7.76 4.72
N GLU A 49 -25.72 -8.45 4.88
CA GLU A 49 -26.33 -9.24 3.79
C GLU A 49 -26.84 -8.39 2.61
N ALA A 50 -27.16 -7.12 2.84
CA ALA A 50 -27.64 -6.18 1.82
C ALA A 50 -26.50 -5.43 1.10
N MET A 51 -25.25 -5.61 1.57
CA MET A 51 -24.03 -4.99 1.05
C MET A 51 -23.12 -6.09 0.48
N PRO A 52 -23.26 -6.45 -0.81
CA PRO A 52 -22.52 -7.57 -1.41
C PRO A 52 -20.99 -7.37 -1.39
N ASP A 53 -20.52 -6.12 -1.33
CA ASP A 53 -19.09 -5.78 -1.25
C ASP A 53 -18.62 -5.50 0.19
N GLY A 54 -19.46 -5.84 1.18
CA GLY A 54 -19.11 -5.85 2.60
C GLY A 54 -19.33 -4.54 3.36
N VAL A 55 -19.05 -4.60 4.66
CA VAL A 55 -19.12 -3.48 5.62
C VAL A 55 -17.73 -3.29 6.18
N TRP A 56 -17.23 -2.06 6.09
CA TRP A 56 -15.83 -1.73 6.39
C TRP A 56 -15.75 -0.65 7.45
N LEU A 57 -14.92 -0.84 8.46
CA LEU A 57 -14.77 0.09 9.58
C LEU A 57 -13.39 0.73 9.54
N ALA A 58 -13.35 2.05 9.37
CA ALA A 58 -12.15 2.84 9.55
C ALA A 58 -12.24 3.59 10.89
N GLU A 59 -11.42 3.18 11.85
CA GLU A 59 -11.24 3.91 13.11
C GLU A 59 -10.32 5.11 12.86
N LEU A 60 -10.86 6.34 12.87
CA LEU A 60 -10.06 7.54 12.69
C LEU A 60 -9.45 8.04 14.00
N ALA A 61 -9.89 7.52 15.15
CA ALA A 61 -9.37 7.89 16.47
C ALA A 61 -7.83 8.00 16.61
N PRO A 62 -6.99 7.16 15.97
CA PRO A 62 -5.53 7.28 16.06
C PRO A 62 -4.91 8.27 15.03
N VAL A 63 -5.70 8.99 14.24
CA VAL A 63 -5.24 9.86 13.15
C VAL A 63 -5.07 11.31 13.63
N ASP A 64 -3.87 11.65 14.07
CA ASP A 64 -3.60 13.02 14.58
C ASP A 64 -3.41 14.09 13.49
N ASP A 65 -2.92 13.69 12.30
CA ASP A 65 -2.71 14.60 11.17
C ASP A 65 -3.84 14.40 10.14
N PRO A 66 -4.67 15.44 9.90
CA PRO A 66 -5.77 15.38 8.93
C PRO A 66 -5.36 14.93 7.53
N ALA A 67 -4.11 15.15 7.11
CA ALA A 67 -3.63 14.73 5.79
C ALA A 67 -3.60 13.18 5.63
N ASN A 68 -3.54 12.44 6.73
CA ASN A 68 -3.44 10.98 6.73
C ASN A 68 -4.79 10.26 6.76
N VAL A 69 -5.92 10.98 6.84
CA VAL A 69 -7.26 10.39 6.91
C VAL A 69 -7.55 9.48 5.70
N PRO A 70 -7.30 9.89 4.45
CA PRO A 70 -7.47 9.01 3.30
C PRO A 70 -6.64 7.71 3.37
N GLU A 71 -5.41 7.78 3.87
CA GLU A 71 -4.54 6.61 3.97
C GLU A 71 -4.95 5.65 5.11
N ALA A 72 -5.44 6.20 6.23
CA ALA A 72 -6.01 5.40 7.32
C ALA A 72 -7.27 4.64 6.87
N VAL A 73 -8.13 5.28 6.07
CA VAL A 73 -9.31 4.62 5.50
C VAL A 73 -8.90 3.57 4.46
N LEU A 74 -7.90 3.84 3.63
CA LEU A 74 -7.37 2.88 2.65
C LEU A 74 -6.79 1.64 3.34
N THR A 75 -6.07 1.87 4.45
CA THR A 75 -5.58 0.83 5.36
C THR A 75 -6.71 -0.03 5.92
N ALA A 76 -7.76 0.61 6.45
CA ALA A 76 -8.90 -0.08 7.06
C ALA A 76 -9.70 -0.92 6.06
N LEU A 77 -9.73 -0.52 4.79
CA LEU A 77 -10.32 -1.27 3.69
C LEU A 77 -9.49 -2.48 3.25
N GLY A 78 -8.38 -2.78 3.94
CA GLY A 78 -7.49 -3.88 3.59
C GLY A 78 -6.83 -3.71 2.22
N ALA A 79 -6.84 -2.50 1.67
CA ALA A 79 -6.28 -2.17 0.36
C ALA A 79 -4.76 -1.94 0.41
N ARG A 80 -4.08 -2.48 1.44
CA ARG A 80 -2.63 -2.65 1.44
C ARG A 80 -2.36 -3.84 0.53
N GLU A 81 -1.83 -3.63 -0.67
CA GLU A 81 -1.66 -4.74 -1.60
C GLU A 81 -0.21 -5.21 -1.55
N THR A 82 -0.01 -6.51 -1.34
CA THR A 82 1.31 -7.10 -1.56
C THR A 82 1.59 -7.04 -3.06
N VAL A 83 2.73 -6.48 -3.48
CA VAL A 83 3.08 -6.39 -4.90
C VAL A 83 4.47 -6.98 -5.17
N LEU A 84 4.54 -7.74 -6.25
CA LEU A 84 5.73 -8.42 -6.77
C LEU A 84 6.35 -7.59 -7.92
N ARG A 85 7.67 -7.60 -8.03
CA ARG A 85 8.50 -6.87 -9.00
C ARG A 85 9.00 -7.79 -10.12
N GLY A 86 8.20 -7.93 -11.19
CA GLY A 86 8.72 -8.38 -12.49
C GLY A 86 9.49 -7.27 -13.21
N ALA A 87 10.43 -7.62 -14.11
CA ALA A 87 11.15 -6.63 -14.93
C ALA A 87 10.18 -5.74 -15.73
N GLY A 88 9.09 -6.32 -16.23
CA GLY A 88 8.02 -5.58 -16.87
C GLY A 88 7.06 -4.84 -15.95
N ALA A 89 7.07 -5.09 -14.64
CA ALA A 89 6.23 -4.40 -13.64
C ALA A 89 6.97 -3.19 -13.05
N GLU A 90 8.28 -3.27 -12.82
CA GLU A 90 9.09 -2.13 -12.35
C GLU A 90 9.23 -1.06 -13.47
N GLU A 91 9.42 -1.50 -14.72
CA GLU A 91 9.45 -0.58 -15.87
C GLU A 91 8.12 0.17 -15.98
N MET A 92 6.97 -0.51 -15.87
CA MET A 92 5.66 0.11 -16.03
C MET A 92 5.17 0.87 -14.77
N ARG A 93 5.58 0.47 -13.56
CA ARG A 93 5.26 1.20 -12.31
C ARG A 93 5.88 2.57 -12.25
N VAL A 94 7.08 2.72 -12.82
CA VAL A 94 7.72 4.02 -13.08
C VAL A 94 6.84 4.96 -13.93
N ALA A 95 5.89 4.41 -14.70
CA ALA A 95 4.94 5.16 -15.52
C ALA A 95 3.51 5.27 -14.94
N ALA A 96 3.10 4.35 -14.07
CA ALA A 96 1.77 4.36 -13.45
C ALA A 96 1.72 5.15 -12.13
N ASP A 97 2.86 5.29 -11.43
CA ASP A 97 2.88 5.82 -10.09
C ASP A 97 3.40 7.26 -10.04
N ARG A 98 2.50 8.20 -10.34
CA ARG A 98 2.55 9.53 -9.74
C ARG A 98 1.23 9.87 -9.11
N GLN A 99 1.28 10.10 -7.80
CA GLN A 99 0.26 10.80 -7.01
C GLN A 99 -1.17 10.44 -7.39
N VAL A 100 -1.50 9.14 -7.43
CA VAL A 100 -2.90 8.79 -7.15
C VAL A 100 -3.07 9.11 -5.68
N ASP A 101 -3.47 10.36 -5.42
CA ASP A 101 -3.91 10.87 -4.13
C ASP A 101 -4.62 9.73 -3.39
N PRO A 102 -4.30 9.41 -2.12
CA PRO A 102 -4.90 8.25 -1.46
C PRO A 102 -6.43 8.28 -1.49
N LEU A 103 -7.04 9.48 -1.56
CA LEU A 103 -8.45 9.69 -1.83
C LEU A 103 -8.89 9.16 -3.22
N THR A 104 -8.08 9.34 -4.24
CA THR A 104 -8.32 8.80 -5.60
C THR A 104 -8.25 7.27 -5.62
N ARG A 105 -7.26 6.66 -4.94
CA ARG A 105 -7.20 5.19 -4.77
C ARG A 105 -8.43 4.67 -4.01
N LEU A 106 -8.84 5.36 -2.94
CA LEU A 106 -10.07 5.06 -2.21
C LEU A 106 -11.32 5.16 -3.07
N ALA A 107 -11.45 6.25 -3.84
CA ALA A 107 -12.60 6.47 -4.71
C ALA A 107 -12.72 5.37 -5.75
N GLU A 108 -11.60 4.89 -6.31
CA GLU A 108 -11.62 3.73 -7.20
C GLU A 108 -11.94 2.44 -6.48
N HIS A 109 -11.43 2.24 -5.26
CA HIS A 109 -11.73 1.04 -4.50
C HIS A 109 -13.22 0.93 -4.20
N CYS A 110 -13.84 2.06 -3.89
CA CYS A 110 -15.26 2.17 -3.66
C CYS A 110 -16.07 2.25 -4.97
N ALA A 111 -15.45 2.51 -6.13
CA ALA A 111 -16.14 2.68 -7.40
C ALA A 111 -16.78 1.36 -7.85
N GLY A 112 -18.09 1.41 -8.15
CA GLY A 112 -18.86 0.26 -8.63
C GLY A 112 -19.13 -0.83 -7.58
N ARG A 113 -18.69 -0.64 -6.33
CA ARG A 113 -18.99 -1.52 -5.20
C ARG A 113 -20.20 -0.99 -4.42
N ARG A 114 -21.08 -1.89 -4.04
CA ARG A 114 -22.20 -1.62 -3.12
C ARG A 114 -21.78 -2.07 -1.73
N MET A 115 -21.19 -1.12 -1.02
CA MET A 115 -20.59 -1.32 0.30
C MET A 115 -21.01 -0.23 1.28
N LEU A 116 -20.88 -0.54 2.57
CA LEU A 116 -21.01 0.42 3.66
C LEU A 116 -19.61 0.74 4.21
N LEU A 117 -19.21 2.01 4.16
CA LEU A 117 -18.02 2.50 4.83
C LEU A 117 -18.39 3.20 6.14
N ILE A 118 -17.96 2.64 7.26
CA ILE A 118 -18.13 3.21 8.59
C ILE A 118 -16.88 4.02 8.94
N LEU A 119 -17.04 5.34 9.08
CA LEU A 119 -15.98 6.23 9.57
C LEU A 119 -16.24 6.54 11.05
N ASP A 120 -15.42 5.98 11.94
CA ASP A 120 -15.62 6.13 13.38
C ASP A 120 -14.70 7.21 13.97
N ASN A 121 -15.25 8.02 14.88
CA ASN A 121 -14.58 9.11 15.58
C ASN A 121 -14.06 10.23 14.65
N CYS A 122 -14.95 10.85 13.87
CA CYS A 122 -14.56 11.93 12.95
C CYS A 122 -14.29 13.27 13.67
N GLU A 123 -14.67 13.45 14.94
CA GLU A 123 -14.69 14.76 15.61
C GLU A 123 -13.36 15.52 15.70
N HIS A 124 -12.21 14.84 15.62
CA HIS A 124 -10.89 15.48 15.68
C HIS A 124 -10.31 15.78 14.29
N VAL A 125 -10.91 15.23 13.23
CA VAL A 125 -10.51 15.37 11.83
C VAL A 125 -11.71 15.70 10.93
N VAL A 126 -12.71 16.42 11.45
CA VAL A 126 -14.00 16.66 10.80
C VAL A 126 -13.83 17.23 9.40
N ASP A 127 -13.00 18.26 9.24
CA ASP A 127 -12.77 18.89 7.94
C ASP A 127 -12.18 17.92 6.90
N ALA A 128 -11.20 17.10 7.31
CA ALA A 128 -10.58 16.13 6.41
C ALA A 128 -11.50 14.93 6.11
N ALA A 129 -12.25 14.45 7.10
CA ALA A 129 -13.26 13.41 6.92
C ALA A 129 -14.39 13.90 6.01
N ALA A 130 -14.87 15.13 6.19
CA ALA A 130 -15.88 15.76 5.35
C ALA A 130 -15.38 15.90 3.90
N HIS A 131 -14.15 16.38 3.71
CA HIS A 131 -13.53 16.47 2.39
C HIS A 131 -13.43 15.09 1.71
N LEU A 132 -12.98 14.07 2.44
CA LEU A 132 -12.88 12.69 1.95
C LEU A 132 -14.26 12.15 1.53
N VAL A 133 -15.26 12.28 2.41
CA VAL A 133 -16.62 11.79 2.17
C VAL A 133 -17.28 12.49 1.00
N ASP A 134 -17.17 13.81 0.89
CA ASP A 134 -17.70 14.58 -0.24
C ASP A 134 -17.14 14.06 -1.58
N GLN A 135 -15.82 13.88 -1.64
CA GLN A 135 -15.14 13.38 -2.83
C GLN A 135 -15.53 11.93 -3.17
N LEU A 136 -15.62 11.04 -2.18
CA LEU A 136 -16.06 9.66 -2.39
C LEU A 136 -17.52 9.58 -2.84
N LEU A 137 -18.41 10.36 -2.25
CA LEU A 137 -19.83 10.33 -2.61
C LEU A 137 -20.10 10.90 -4.01
N GLN A 138 -19.30 11.87 -4.46
CA GLN A 138 -19.35 12.36 -5.84
C GLN A 138 -18.87 11.31 -6.85
N ARG A 139 -17.85 10.51 -6.50
CA ARG A 139 -17.20 9.56 -7.42
C ARG A 139 -17.77 8.14 -7.39
N CYS A 140 -18.38 7.72 -6.28
CA CYS A 140 -18.77 6.31 -6.04
C CYS A 140 -20.29 6.18 -5.82
N PRO A 141 -21.14 6.19 -6.87
CA PRO A 141 -22.60 6.34 -6.75
C PRO A 141 -23.31 5.25 -5.92
N THR A 142 -22.68 4.09 -5.75
CA THR A 142 -23.19 2.93 -4.99
C THR A 142 -22.61 2.81 -3.58
N LEU A 143 -21.71 3.72 -3.18
CA LEU A 143 -21.15 3.79 -1.83
C LEU A 143 -22.15 4.47 -0.88
N THR A 144 -22.35 3.85 0.28
CA THR A 144 -22.97 4.46 1.45
C THR A 144 -21.94 4.65 2.55
N VAL A 145 -21.96 5.82 3.20
CA VAL A 145 -21.08 6.16 4.33
C VAL A 145 -21.90 6.33 5.60
N LEU A 146 -21.45 5.70 6.69
CA LEU A 146 -21.97 5.89 8.05
C LEU A 146 -20.87 6.47 8.93
N ALA A 147 -20.95 7.77 9.24
CA ALA A 147 -19.97 8.44 10.07
C ALA A 147 -20.43 8.52 11.54
N THR A 148 -19.49 8.49 12.49
CA THR A 148 -19.75 8.87 13.89
C THR A 148 -18.97 10.13 14.24
N SER A 149 -19.65 11.13 14.83
CA SER A 149 -19.03 12.41 15.17
C SER A 149 -19.73 13.13 16.34
N ARG A 150 -19.07 14.11 16.96
CA ARG A 150 -19.65 15.06 17.93
C ARG A 150 -20.31 16.28 17.27
N GLU A 151 -19.93 16.57 16.03
CA GLU A 151 -20.49 17.64 15.20
C GLU A 151 -20.78 17.14 13.78
N PRO A 152 -21.73 17.74 13.04
CA PRO A 152 -22.02 17.34 11.66
C PRO A 152 -20.80 17.47 10.75
N LEU A 153 -20.67 16.61 9.74
CA LEU A 153 -19.60 16.72 8.74
C LEU A 153 -19.82 17.90 7.79
N GLY A 154 -21.08 18.33 7.59
CA GLY A 154 -21.40 19.46 6.73
C GLY A 154 -21.34 19.15 5.24
N VAL A 155 -21.41 17.88 4.85
CA VAL A 155 -21.36 17.43 3.45
C VAL A 155 -22.77 17.45 2.83
N PRO A 156 -22.94 17.89 1.57
CA PRO A 156 -24.24 17.87 0.91
C PRO A 156 -24.88 16.47 0.87
N GLY A 157 -26.14 16.37 1.28
CA GLY A 157 -26.86 15.09 1.35
C GLY A 157 -26.64 14.31 2.65
N GLU A 158 -25.92 14.88 3.62
CA GLU A 158 -25.78 14.35 4.97
C GLU A 158 -27.14 14.26 5.69
N LEU A 159 -27.50 13.05 6.10
CA LEU A 159 -28.59 12.81 7.05
C LEU A 159 -28.02 12.71 8.46
N VAL A 160 -28.22 13.75 9.26
CA VAL A 160 -27.78 13.77 10.65
C VAL A 160 -28.78 13.01 11.52
N ARG A 161 -28.30 11.99 12.23
CA ARG A 161 -29.07 11.20 13.19
C ARG A 161 -28.57 11.44 14.61
N PRO A 162 -29.29 12.23 15.42
CA PRO A 162 -28.97 12.40 16.83
C PRO A 162 -29.06 11.06 17.56
N VAL A 163 -27.96 10.60 18.12
CA VAL A 163 -27.92 9.46 19.04
C VAL A 163 -28.28 10.00 20.42
N GLU A 164 -29.59 10.01 20.71
CA GLU A 164 -30.08 10.41 22.02
C GLU A 164 -29.65 9.41 23.09
N PRO A 165 -29.47 9.84 24.35
CA PRO A 165 -29.23 8.92 25.45
C PRO A 165 -30.36 7.89 25.62
N LEU A 166 -30.10 6.82 26.37
CA LEU A 166 -31.11 5.79 26.61
C LEU A 166 -32.28 6.39 27.40
N THR A 167 -33.49 6.05 26.96
CA THR A 167 -34.70 6.33 27.74
C THR A 167 -34.61 5.63 29.10
N GLU A 168 -35.27 6.18 30.12
CA GLU A 168 -35.21 5.64 31.48
C GLU A 168 -35.46 4.12 31.55
N PRO A 169 -36.46 3.53 30.85
CA PRO A 169 -36.64 2.07 30.83
C PRO A 169 -35.44 1.30 30.26
N HIS A 170 -34.81 1.82 29.21
CA HIS A 170 -33.64 1.19 28.58
C HIS A 170 -32.37 1.40 29.40
N ALA A 171 -32.20 2.56 30.02
CA ALA A 171 -31.11 2.86 30.95
C ALA A 171 -31.18 1.95 32.19
N LEU A 172 -32.38 1.74 32.75
CA LEU A 172 -32.61 0.80 33.84
C LEU A 172 -32.33 -0.65 33.43
N ARG A 173 -32.69 -1.04 32.20
CA ARG A 173 -32.39 -2.37 31.67
C ARG A 173 -30.89 -2.58 31.47
N LEU A 174 -30.17 -1.57 30.98
CA LEU A 174 -28.71 -1.60 30.88
C LEU A 174 -28.06 -1.68 32.27
N LEU A 175 -28.53 -0.87 33.24
CA LEU A 175 -28.06 -0.94 34.62
C LEU A 175 -28.33 -2.31 35.25
N ALA A 176 -29.49 -2.92 34.99
CA ALA A 176 -29.85 -4.25 35.45
C ALA A 176 -28.90 -5.31 34.88
N ASP A 177 -28.67 -5.29 33.56
CA ASP A 177 -27.81 -6.25 32.87
C ASP A 177 -26.35 -6.14 33.34
N ARG A 178 -25.78 -4.93 33.27
CA ARG A 178 -24.40 -4.66 33.72
C ARG A 178 -24.24 -4.87 35.22
N GLY A 179 -25.23 -4.48 36.00
CA GLY A 179 -25.21 -4.63 37.45
C GLY A 179 -25.31 -6.08 37.91
N ALA A 180 -26.07 -6.93 37.21
CA ALA A 180 -26.12 -8.37 37.47
C ALA A 180 -24.80 -9.05 37.12
N ALA A 181 -24.13 -8.62 36.05
CA ALA A 181 -22.78 -9.06 35.71
C ALA A 181 -21.74 -8.61 36.74
N ALA A 182 -21.88 -7.39 37.28
CA ALA A 182 -21.00 -6.87 38.31
C ALA A 182 -21.22 -7.55 39.67
N ARG A 183 -22.47 -7.67 40.13
CA ARG A 183 -22.86 -8.28 41.41
C ARG A 183 -23.95 -9.34 41.18
N PRO A 184 -23.63 -10.64 41.28
CA PRO A 184 -24.64 -11.70 41.20
C PRO A 184 -25.81 -11.46 42.17
N GLY A 185 -27.03 -11.56 41.67
CA GLY A 185 -28.26 -11.30 42.44
C GLY A 185 -28.67 -9.82 42.54
N PHE A 186 -27.95 -8.90 41.91
CA PHE A 186 -28.43 -7.53 41.75
C PHE A 186 -29.69 -7.49 40.88
N THR A 187 -30.70 -6.73 41.34
CA THR A 187 -31.88 -6.39 40.54
C THR A 187 -32.23 -4.92 40.79
N VAL A 188 -32.60 -4.20 39.73
CA VAL A 188 -33.12 -2.82 39.85
C VAL A 188 -34.43 -2.76 40.64
N ALA A 189 -35.20 -3.85 40.69
CA ALA A 189 -36.45 -3.94 41.45
C ALA A 189 -36.24 -3.91 42.99
N ALA A 190 -35.03 -4.21 43.47
CA ALA A 190 -34.71 -4.17 44.90
C ALA A 190 -34.63 -2.75 45.46
N ASP A 191 -34.27 -1.77 44.62
CA ASP A 191 -34.23 -0.34 44.96
C ASP A 191 -34.52 0.50 43.70
N PRO A 192 -35.79 0.54 43.25
CA PRO A 192 -36.16 1.16 41.98
C PRO A 192 -35.98 2.67 42.00
N GLU A 193 -36.14 3.31 43.15
CA GLU A 193 -35.94 4.76 43.31
C GLU A 193 -34.47 5.12 43.11
N ALA A 194 -33.54 4.42 43.77
CA ALA A 194 -32.11 4.68 43.58
C ALA A 194 -31.64 4.33 42.16
N ALA A 195 -32.14 3.23 41.57
CA ALA A 195 -31.81 2.86 40.19
C ALA A 195 -32.26 3.92 39.18
N ALA A 196 -33.49 4.43 39.31
CA ALA A 196 -33.99 5.50 38.46
C ALA A 196 -33.23 6.82 38.69
N GLU A 197 -32.85 7.12 39.94
CA GLU A 197 -32.04 8.30 40.29
C GLU A 197 -30.64 8.22 39.65
N ILE A 198 -29.98 7.07 39.68
CA ILE A 198 -28.70 6.84 38.99
C ILE A 198 -28.85 7.10 37.48
N CYS A 199 -29.80 6.42 36.82
CA CYS A 199 -29.99 6.55 35.37
C CYS A 199 -30.27 8.00 34.94
N ARG A 200 -31.08 8.73 35.73
CA ARG A 200 -31.42 10.14 35.48
C ARG A 200 -30.22 11.06 35.67
N ARG A 201 -29.42 10.85 36.72
CA ARG A 201 -28.22 11.65 37.00
C ARG A 201 -27.10 11.43 35.97
N LEU A 202 -27.03 10.23 35.40
CA LEU A 202 -26.11 9.90 34.31
C LEU A 202 -26.62 10.31 32.93
N ASP A 203 -27.74 11.04 32.88
CA ASP A 203 -28.44 11.48 31.66
C ASP A 203 -28.68 10.35 30.64
N GLY A 204 -28.89 9.12 31.10
CA GLY A 204 -29.11 7.97 30.21
C GLY A 204 -27.90 7.57 29.36
N LEU A 205 -26.70 8.13 29.59
CA LEU A 205 -25.50 7.84 28.79
C LEU A 205 -25.04 6.39 29.02
N PRO A 206 -25.00 5.52 27.98
CA PRO A 206 -24.64 4.11 28.15
C PRO A 206 -23.30 3.90 28.85
N LEU A 207 -22.25 4.60 28.42
CA LEU A 207 -20.92 4.45 29.04
C LEU A 207 -20.92 4.89 30.50
N ALA A 208 -21.60 5.97 30.84
CA ALA A 208 -21.70 6.44 32.22
C ALA A 208 -22.45 5.43 33.11
N ILE A 209 -23.50 4.79 32.56
CA ILE A 209 -24.24 3.72 33.22
C ILE A 209 -23.37 2.48 33.41
N GLU A 210 -22.58 2.09 32.41
CA GLU A 210 -21.65 0.96 32.51
C GLU A 210 -20.59 1.19 33.61
N LEU A 211 -19.98 2.38 33.62
CA LEU A 211 -19.01 2.78 34.65
C LEU A 211 -19.63 2.79 36.06
N ALA A 212 -20.89 3.22 36.20
CA ALA A 212 -21.61 3.19 37.47
C ALA A 212 -22.02 1.77 37.88
N ALA A 213 -22.48 0.95 36.93
CA ALA A 213 -22.90 -0.44 37.18
C ALA A 213 -21.74 -1.30 37.69
N ALA A 214 -20.53 -1.10 37.16
CA ALA A 214 -19.32 -1.75 37.66
C ALA A 214 -19.07 -1.52 39.16
N ARG A 215 -19.62 -0.44 39.75
CA ARG A 215 -19.47 -0.10 41.18
C ARG A 215 -20.42 -0.85 42.10
N LEU A 216 -21.43 -1.54 41.57
CA LEU A 216 -22.40 -2.31 42.37
C LEU A 216 -21.76 -3.46 43.14
N ARG A 217 -20.52 -3.85 42.79
CA ARG A 217 -19.67 -4.77 43.56
C ARG A 217 -19.35 -4.28 44.97
N MET A 218 -19.18 -2.96 45.14
CA MET A 218 -18.71 -2.36 46.40
C MET A 218 -19.73 -1.43 47.05
N LEU A 219 -20.65 -0.87 46.27
CA LEU A 219 -21.62 0.13 46.72
C LEU A 219 -23.05 -0.34 46.45
N THR A 220 -23.98 0.06 47.32
CA THR A 220 -25.41 -0.09 47.05
C THR A 220 -25.87 0.93 46.02
N PRO A 221 -26.98 0.68 45.29
CA PRO A 221 -27.56 1.66 44.37
C PRO A 221 -27.76 3.02 45.03
N ARG A 222 -28.28 3.05 46.26
CA ARG A 222 -28.46 4.31 47.00
C ARG A 222 -27.15 5.06 47.25
N GLN A 223 -26.09 4.36 47.65
CA GLN A 223 -24.76 4.95 47.84
C GLN A 223 -24.16 5.50 46.53
N ILE A 224 -24.41 4.83 45.39
CA ILE A 224 -24.00 5.32 44.07
C ILE A 224 -24.77 6.59 43.73
N ALA A 225 -26.09 6.60 43.92
CA ALA A 225 -26.92 7.78 43.69
C ALA A 225 -26.43 8.97 44.52
N ASP A 226 -26.28 8.81 45.83
CA ASP A 226 -25.86 9.88 46.75
C ASP A 226 -24.50 10.49 46.34
N ARG A 227 -23.51 9.64 46.01
CA ARG A 227 -22.17 10.09 45.58
C ARG A 227 -22.17 10.83 44.24
N LEU A 228 -23.03 10.40 43.31
CA LEU A 228 -23.23 11.14 42.06
C LEU A 228 -23.81 12.54 42.35
N ASP A 229 -24.73 12.67 43.31
CA ASP A 229 -25.28 13.99 43.70
C ASP A 229 -24.20 14.94 44.21
N ASP A 230 -23.35 14.46 45.12
CA ASP A 230 -22.32 15.28 45.74
C ASP A 230 -21.29 15.78 44.71
N ARG A 231 -20.89 14.93 43.76
CA ARG A 231 -19.98 15.28 42.65
C ARG A 231 -20.58 16.32 41.72
N PHE A 232 -21.84 16.14 41.33
CA PHE A 232 -22.51 17.09 40.43
C PHE A 232 -22.75 18.44 41.10
N ARG A 233 -22.99 18.48 42.43
CA ARG A 233 -23.07 19.73 43.21
C ARG A 233 -21.74 20.50 43.26
N LEU A 234 -20.62 19.79 43.31
CA LEU A 234 -19.29 20.40 43.32
C LEU A 234 -18.93 21.04 41.97
N LEU A 235 -19.34 20.42 40.85
CA LEU A 235 -19.08 20.92 39.49
C LEU A 235 -20.02 22.07 39.06
N THR A 236 -21.20 22.17 39.66
CA THR A 236 -22.23 23.19 39.33
C THR A 236 -22.14 24.47 40.16
N SER A 237 -21.12 24.61 41.02
CA SER A 237 -20.95 25.76 41.94
C SER A 237 -22.24 26.18 42.65
N GLY A 238 -23.07 25.19 43.03
CA GLY A 238 -24.33 25.38 43.77
C GLY A 238 -25.58 25.68 42.92
N SER A 239 -25.49 25.68 41.59
CA SER A 239 -26.67 25.79 40.71
C SER A 239 -27.41 24.46 40.56
N ARG A 240 -28.75 24.47 40.60
CA ARG A 240 -29.61 23.28 40.46
C ARG A 240 -29.83 22.86 38.99
N THR A 241 -29.02 23.36 38.05
CA THR A 241 -29.14 23.07 36.62
C THR A 241 -28.38 21.79 36.25
N VAL A 242 -28.98 20.96 35.40
CA VAL A 242 -28.35 19.75 34.85
C VAL A 242 -27.06 20.14 34.10
N LEU A 243 -25.96 19.41 34.36
CA LEU A 243 -24.68 19.63 33.69
C LEU A 243 -24.78 19.30 32.19
N PRO A 244 -24.08 20.03 31.31
CA PRO A 244 -23.85 19.59 29.93
C PRO A 244 -23.34 18.13 29.89
N ARG A 245 -23.85 17.33 28.95
CA ARG A 245 -23.59 15.88 28.85
C ARG A 245 -22.11 15.47 28.91
N GLN A 246 -21.23 16.29 28.30
CA GLN A 246 -19.78 16.07 28.34
C GLN A 246 -19.19 16.19 29.75
N GLN A 247 -19.71 17.11 30.57
CA GLN A 247 -19.32 17.26 31.97
C GLN A 247 -19.84 16.10 32.83
N THR A 248 -21.02 15.55 32.52
CA THR A 248 -21.56 14.35 33.17
C THR A 248 -20.64 13.15 32.97
N LEU A 249 -20.20 12.88 31.73
CA LEU A 249 -19.30 11.76 31.46
C LEU A 249 -17.92 11.97 32.12
N ARG A 250 -17.34 13.17 31.99
CA ARG A 250 -16.05 13.50 32.62
C ARG A 250 -16.10 13.34 34.14
N ALA A 251 -17.18 13.76 34.79
CA ALA A 251 -17.38 13.58 36.24
C ALA A 251 -17.44 12.10 36.66
N VAL A 252 -18.02 11.24 35.82
CA VAL A 252 -18.11 9.79 36.09
C VAL A 252 -16.77 9.10 35.87
N VAL A 253 -15.98 9.56 34.88
CA VAL A 253 -14.60 9.13 34.68
C VAL A 253 -13.70 9.61 35.82
N ASP A 254 -13.81 10.88 36.25
CA ASP A 254 -13.11 11.45 37.42
C ASP A 254 -13.41 10.64 38.69
N TRP A 255 -14.68 10.33 38.93
CA TRP A 255 -15.05 9.50 40.08
C TRP A 255 -14.51 8.06 39.92
N SER A 256 -14.55 7.52 38.70
CA SER A 256 -14.02 6.20 38.42
C SER A 256 -12.52 6.11 38.66
N TRP A 257 -11.81 7.19 38.34
CA TRP A 257 -10.38 7.41 38.53
C TRP A 257 -9.99 7.50 40.01
N GLU A 258 -10.76 8.24 40.81
CA GLU A 258 -10.49 8.36 42.25
C GLU A 258 -10.66 7.06 43.03
N LEU A 259 -11.48 6.14 42.51
CA LEU A 259 -11.66 4.81 43.08
C LEU A 259 -10.60 3.79 42.64
N LEU A 260 -9.69 4.19 41.74
CA LEU A 260 -8.54 3.37 41.38
C LEU A 260 -7.47 3.45 42.46
N ASP A 261 -6.82 2.33 42.72
CA ASP A 261 -5.57 2.34 43.47
C ASP A 261 -4.42 2.91 42.62
N GLU A 262 -3.24 3.06 43.22
CA GLU A 262 -2.13 3.73 42.53
C GLU A 262 -1.60 2.91 41.34
N ASP A 263 -1.60 1.58 41.43
CA ASP A 263 -1.12 0.69 40.37
C ASP A 263 -2.07 0.74 39.16
N GLU A 264 -3.39 0.72 39.41
CA GLU A 264 -4.42 0.88 38.39
C GLU A 264 -4.36 2.24 37.70
N ARG A 265 -4.21 3.34 38.47
CA ARG A 265 -4.04 4.68 37.88
C ARG A 265 -2.77 4.75 37.05
N TYR A 266 -1.69 4.15 37.54
CA TYR A 266 -0.40 4.13 36.86
C TYR A 266 -0.49 3.39 35.51
N VAL A 267 -1.10 2.21 35.49
CA VAL A 267 -1.32 1.42 34.26
C VAL A 267 -2.27 2.15 33.31
N LEU A 268 -3.41 2.68 33.80
CA LEU A 268 -4.38 3.37 32.96
C LEU A 268 -3.77 4.60 32.25
N ARG A 269 -3.00 5.42 32.98
CA ARG A 269 -2.24 6.55 32.41
C ARG A 269 -1.36 6.10 31.27
N ARG A 270 -0.54 5.07 31.49
CA ARG A 270 0.47 4.63 30.51
C ARG A 270 -0.15 3.90 29.32
N LEU A 271 -1.32 3.26 29.46
CA LEU A 271 -2.04 2.68 28.32
C LEU A 271 -2.50 3.72 27.29
N SER A 272 -2.58 5.00 27.65
CA SER A 272 -2.99 6.07 26.72
C SER A 272 -1.99 6.33 25.58
N VAL A 273 -0.77 5.78 25.65
CA VAL A 273 0.25 5.95 24.60
C VAL A 273 0.06 5.00 23.41
N PHE A 274 -0.79 3.97 23.54
CA PHE A 274 -1.04 3.01 22.47
C PHE A 274 -2.09 3.53 21.47
N ALA A 275 -1.83 3.29 20.18
CA ALA A 275 -2.77 3.56 19.11
C ALA A 275 -3.50 2.25 18.75
N GLY A 276 -4.83 2.21 18.88
CA GLY A 276 -5.62 1.01 18.54
C GLY A 276 -5.49 -0.16 19.53
N GLY A 277 -4.99 0.09 20.74
CA GLY A 277 -4.83 -0.90 21.79
C GLY A 277 -3.52 -1.69 21.73
N CYS A 278 -3.44 -2.75 22.54
CA CYS A 278 -2.24 -3.56 22.68
C CYS A 278 -2.55 -4.98 23.16
N ASP A 279 -1.61 -5.90 22.97
CA ASP A 279 -1.62 -7.19 23.66
C ASP A 279 -1.07 -7.07 25.09
N LEU A 280 -1.07 -8.18 25.84
CA LEU A 280 -0.56 -8.21 27.21
C LEU A 280 0.96 -7.93 27.27
N ALA A 281 1.75 -8.47 26.36
CA ALA A 281 3.21 -8.33 26.39
C ALA A 281 3.63 -6.86 26.17
N ALA A 282 2.96 -6.17 25.27
CA ALA A 282 3.11 -4.74 25.03
C ALA A 282 2.69 -3.93 26.27
N ALA A 283 1.55 -4.28 26.89
CA ALA A 283 1.09 -3.62 28.11
C ALA A 283 2.08 -3.80 29.27
N GLU A 284 2.64 -4.99 29.46
CA GLU A 284 3.68 -5.27 30.46
C GLU A 284 4.98 -4.53 30.18
N ALA A 285 5.40 -4.44 28.92
CA ALA A 285 6.61 -3.70 28.54
C ALA A 285 6.48 -2.19 28.82
N VAL A 286 5.29 -1.63 28.59
CA VAL A 286 5.05 -0.20 28.81
C VAL A 286 4.69 0.11 30.26
N CYS A 287 3.88 -0.71 30.91
CA CYS A 287 3.33 -0.42 32.25
C CYS A 287 4.04 -1.18 33.38
N GLY A 288 4.93 -2.13 33.08
CA GLY A 288 5.62 -2.94 34.07
C GLY A 288 4.80 -4.14 34.59
N PRO A 289 5.31 -4.87 35.61
CA PRO A 289 4.76 -6.16 36.02
C PRO A 289 3.37 -6.10 36.65
N ALA A 290 2.92 -4.92 37.10
CA ALA A 290 1.56 -4.73 37.63
C ALA A 290 0.48 -4.73 36.52
N ALA A 291 0.88 -4.71 35.23
CA ALA A 291 -0.04 -4.58 34.11
C ALA A 291 -1.11 -5.68 34.08
N LEU A 292 -0.74 -6.94 34.32
CA LEU A 292 -1.69 -8.07 34.25
C LEU A 292 -2.84 -7.94 35.27
N GLU A 293 -2.50 -7.73 36.54
CA GLU A 293 -3.49 -7.60 37.62
C GLU A 293 -4.34 -6.33 37.44
N ALA A 294 -3.69 -5.22 37.10
CA ALA A 294 -4.38 -3.96 36.84
C ALA A 294 -5.30 -4.04 35.62
N LEU A 295 -4.90 -4.67 34.51
CA LEU A 295 -5.74 -4.85 33.33
C LEU A 295 -7.00 -5.65 33.66
N GLY A 296 -6.87 -6.75 34.41
CA GLY A 296 -8.01 -7.52 34.87
C GLY A 296 -9.00 -6.67 35.67
N SER A 297 -8.50 -5.87 36.61
CA SER A 297 -9.32 -4.96 37.40
C SER A 297 -9.92 -3.80 36.60
N LEU A 298 -9.16 -3.22 35.66
CA LEU A 298 -9.62 -2.13 34.79
C LEU A 298 -10.69 -2.61 33.78
N VAL A 299 -10.59 -3.85 33.30
CA VAL A 299 -11.64 -4.51 32.50
C VAL A 299 -12.89 -4.71 33.33
N ASP A 300 -12.76 -5.22 34.55
CA ASP A 300 -13.87 -5.36 35.50
C ASP A 300 -14.54 -4.01 35.82
N LYS A 301 -13.77 -2.93 35.82
CA LYS A 301 -14.23 -1.54 36.04
C LYS A 301 -14.70 -0.85 34.76
N SER A 302 -14.73 -1.55 33.62
CA SER A 302 -15.16 -1.05 32.30
C SER A 302 -14.38 0.18 31.79
N LEU A 303 -13.12 0.33 32.22
CA LEU A 303 -12.20 1.38 31.74
C LEU A 303 -11.35 0.87 30.56
N VAL A 304 -11.17 -0.45 30.46
CA VAL A 304 -10.48 -1.15 29.38
C VAL A 304 -11.44 -2.19 28.79
N VAL A 305 -11.45 -2.28 27.45
CA VAL A 305 -12.17 -3.33 26.72
C VAL A 305 -11.17 -4.41 26.34
N ALA A 306 -11.50 -5.66 26.64
CA ALA A 306 -10.73 -6.83 26.21
C ALA A 306 -11.51 -7.61 25.14
N ALA A 307 -10.88 -7.85 23.99
CA ALA A 307 -11.47 -8.60 22.88
C ALA A 307 -10.49 -9.64 22.33
N PRO A 308 -10.96 -10.82 21.86
CA PRO A 308 -10.09 -11.76 21.16
C PRO A 308 -9.51 -11.14 19.89
N SER A 309 -8.20 -11.29 19.70
CA SER A 309 -7.51 -10.91 18.48
C SER A 309 -7.92 -11.83 17.32
N ALA A 310 -8.13 -11.23 16.15
CA ALA A 310 -8.42 -11.98 14.92
C ALA A 310 -7.16 -12.60 14.30
N CYS A 311 -5.97 -12.18 14.72
CA CYS A 311 -4.71 -12.72 14.22
C CYS A 311 -4.40 -14.07 14.85
N THR A 312 -4.24 -15.10 14.02
CA THR A 312 -3.88 -16.47 14.40
C THR A 312 -2.37 -16.74 14.26
N GLY A 313 -1.55 -15.68 14.25
CA GLY A 313 -0.19 -15.68 13.70
C GLY A 313 0.89 -16.44 14.50
N THR A 314 0.60 -16.86 15.73
CA THR A 314 1.50 -17.74 16.48
C THR A 314 0.80 -19.09 16.63
N GLY A 315 1.45 -20.19 16.23
CA GLY A 315 0.87 -21.55 16.20
C GLY A 315 0.43 -22.14 17.56
N THR A 316 0.18 -21.30 18.56
CA THR A 316 -0.49 -21.60 19.82
C THR A 316 -1.99 -21.32 19.66
N GLY A 317 -2.79 -22.38 19.53
CA GLY A 317 -4.24 -22.34 19.28
C GLY A 317 -5.11 -21.76 20.39
N GLY A 318 -4.93 -20.48 20.73
CA GLY A 318 -5.84 -19.67 21.53
C GLY A 318 -5.65 -18.21 21.17
N GLY A 319 -6.69 -17.54 20.65
CA GLY A 319 -6.60 -16.14 20.23
C GLY A 319 -6.13 -15.25 21.39
N GLU A 320 -5.05 -14.50 21.15
CA GLU A 320 -4.52 -13.54 22.12
C GLU A 320 -5.55 -12.46 22.40
N MET A 321 -5.66 -11.99 23.65
CA MET A 321 -6.58 -10.91 24.00
C MET A 321 -5.94 -9.54 23.69
N ARG A 322 -6.69 -8.68 23.02
CA ARG A 322 -6.33 -7.28 22.80
C ARG A 322 -7.07 -6.38 23.78
N TYR A 323 -6.32 -5.49 24.42
CA TYR A 323 -6.81 -4.50 25.37
C TYR A 323 -6.86 -3.12 24.70
N ARG A 324 -8.02 -2.48 24.75
CA ARG A 324 -8.22 -1.13 24.21
C ARG A 324 -8.90 -0.25 25.24
N LEU A 325 -8.35 0.94 25.46
CA LEU A 325 -9.06 1.98 26.19
C LEU A 325 -10.22 2.52 25.36
N LEU A 326 -11.32 2.88 26.02
CA LEU A 326 -12.37 3.65 25.37
C LEU A 326 -11.85 5.06 25.08
N GLU A 327 -12.21 5.64 23.94
CA GLU A 327 -11.68 6.92 23.44
C GLU A 327 -11.71 8.03 24.50
N THR A 328 -12.85 8.24 25.17
CA THR A 328 -12.99 9.25 26.23
C THR A 328 -12.11 8.96 27.45
N VAL A 329 -11.76 7.69 27.67
CA VAL A 329 -10.83 7.26 28.71
C VAL A 329 -9.38 7.43 28.25
N VAL A 330 -9.07 7.26 26.95
CA VAL A 330 -7.75 7.56 26.37
C VAL A 330 -7.42 9.03 26.56
N GLU A 331 -8.31 9.94 26.14
CA GLU A 331 -8.12 11.40 26.28
C GLU A 331 -7.86 11.76 27.75
N TYR A 332 -8.72 11.28 28.65
CA TYR A 332 -8.61 11.54 30.09
C TYR A 332 -7.32 10.96 30.68
N ALA A 333 -6.99 9.71 30.39
CA ALA A 333 -5.78 9.06 30.89
C ALA A 333 -4.50 9.72 30.34
N GLY A 334 -4.55 10.22 29.10
CA GLY A 334 -3.50 11.01 28.47
C GLY A 334 -3.28 12.34 29.20
N GLU A 335 -4.33 13.11 29.48
CA GLU A 335 -4.24 14.33 30.29
C GLU A 335 -3.63 14.04 31.67
N ARG A 336 -4.05 12.96 32.33
CA ARG A 336 -3.49 12.54 33.63
C ARG A 336 -2.03 12.07 33.55
N LEU A 337 -1.59 11.54 32.42
CA LEU A 337 -0.19 11.18 32.17
C LEU A 337 0.67 12.43 31.92
N ASP A 338 0.08 13.47 31.32
CA ASP A 338 0.75 14.76 31.13
C ASP A 338 0.92 15.51 32.45
N GLU A 339 -0.09 15.49 33.32
CA GLU A 339 -0.04 16.08 34.67
C GLU A 339 1.07 15.48 35.55
N THR A 340 1.42 14.20 35.35
CA THR A 340 2.50 13.54 36.12
C THR A 340 3.89 13.85 35.58
N GLY A 341 3.99 14.41 34.37
CA GLY A 341 5.27 14.65 33.68
C GLY A 341 5.98 13.36 33.25
N THR A 342 5.31 12.20 33.26
CA THR A 342 5.92 10.89 32.94
C THR A 342 5.58 10.37 31.54
N ARG A 343 4.86 11.15 30.71
CA ARG A 343 4.61 10.81 29.29
C ARG A 343 5.89 10.41 28.53
N PRO A 344 7.03 11.13 28.62
CA PRO A 344 8.24 10.74 27.89
C PRO A 344 8.75 9.34 28.25
N ALA A 345 8.64 8.93 29.52
CA ALA A 345 9.04 7.60 29.96
C ALA A 345 8.11 6.50 29.42
N ALA A 346 6.80 6.78 29.33
CA ALA A 346 5.82 5.87 28.75
C ALA A 346 6.00 5.73 27.23
N ALA A 347 6.14 6.85 26.53
CA ALA A 347 6.40 6.88 25.09
C ALA A 347 7.74 6.23 24.73
N ARG A 348 8.80 6.41 25.54
CA ARG A 348 10.08 5.72 25.36
C ARG A 348 9.97 4.21 25.51
N ALA A 349 9.19 3.73 26.49
CA ALA A 349 8.95 2.29 26.67
C ALA A 349 8.16 1.70 25.49
N HIS A 350 7.12 2.43 25.02
CA HIS A 350 6.33 2.06 23.85
C HIS A 350 7.19 2.01 22.58
N LEU A 351 7.99 3.05 22.32
CA LEU A 351 8.97 3.09 21.23
C LEU A 351 9.91 1.89 21.28
N THR A 352 10.49 1.60 22.45
CA THR A 352 11.44 0.49 22.61
C THR A 352 10.78 -0.85 22.31
N TYR A 353 9.55 -1.08 22.79
CA TYR A 353 8.81 -2.31 22.54
C TYR A 353 8.50 -2.50 21.05
N TYR A 354 7.89 -1.50 20.39
CA TYR A 354 7.52 -1.65 18.98
C TYR A 354 8.72 -1.64 18.04
N ARG A 355 9.81 -0.94 18.38
CA ARG A 355 11.07 -1.08 17.65
C ARG A 355 11.62 -2.49 17.75
N GLU A 356 11.60 -3.12 18.92
CA GLU A 356 12.04 -4.50 19.07
C GLU A 356 11.12 -5.50 18.37
N LEU A 357 9.80 -5.28 18.40
CA LEU A 357 8.82 -6.07 17.67
C LEU A 357 9.13 -6.07 16.16
N VAL A 358 9.31 -4.90 15.55
CA VAL A 358 9.62 -4.79 14.13
C VAL A 358 10.99 -5.41 13.81
N ARG A 359 12.02 -5.10 14.62
CA ARG A 359 13.39 -5.61 14.44
C ARG A 359 13.44 -7.15 14.50
N ALA A 360 12.69 -7.76 15.41
CA ALA A 360 12.60 -9.21 15.56
C ALA A 360 11.73 -9.86 14.46
N THR A 361 10.76 -9.12 13.91
CA THR A 361 9.84 -9.61 12.88
C THR A 361 10.43 -9.52 11.47
N ASP A 362 11.28 -8.53 11.17
CA ASP A 362 11.90 -8.34 9.85
C ASP A 362 12.54 -9.62 9.25
N PRO A 363 13.35 -10.42 9.99
CA PRO A 363 13.90 -11.66 9.47
C PRO A 363 12.85 -12.70 9.08
N LEU A 364 11.69 -12.70 9.75
CA LEU A 364 10.60 -13.66 9.51
C LEU A 364 9.85 -13.41 8.20
N LEU A 365 10.02 -12.23 7.60
CA LEU A 365 9.50 -11.89 6.28
C LEU A 365 10.20 -12.65 5.13
N ARG A 366 11.28 -13.39 5.42
CA ARG A 366 12.18 -14.04 4.46
C ARG A 366 12.14 -15.57 4.55
N GLY A 367 10.93 -16.13 4.59
CA GLY A 367 10.71 -17.57 4.64
C GLY A 367 9.29 -17.95 5.04
N SER A 368 9.11 -19.16 5.57
CA SER A 368 7.79 -19.73 5.90
C SER A 368 6.94 -18.94 6.90
N GLY A 369 7.56 -18.09 7.73
CA GLY A 369 6.89 -17.19 8.65
C GLY A 369 6.31 -15.91 8.01
N GLN A 370 6.53 -15.70 6.70
CA GLN A 370 6.27 -14.44 6.01
C GLN A 370 4.83 -13.95 6.16
N ARG A 371 3.82 -14.82 5.98
CA ARG A 371 2.41 -14.42 6.11
C ARG A 371 2.10 -13.93 7.53
N ALA A 372 2.47 -14.70 8.55
CA ALA A 372 2.22 -14.34 9.94
C ALA A 372 2.96 -13.05 10.34
N ALA A 373 4.19 -12.87 9.85
CA ALA A 373 4.97 -11.65 10.06
C ALA A 373 4.31 -10.42 9.41
N ILE A 374 3.76 -10.57 8.21
CA ILE A 374 2.99 -9.53 7.52
C ILE A 374 1.72 -9.19 8.32
N GLU A 375 0.93 -10.18 8.72
CA GLU A 375 -0.30 -9.99 9.51
C GLU A 375 -0.02 -9.28 10.85
N LEU A 376 1.08 -9.61 11.51
CA LEU A 376 1.50 -8.96 12.75
C LEU A 376 1.89 -7.48 12.53
N LEU A 377 2.71 -7.19 11.52
CA LEU A 377 3.11 -5.81 11.20
C LEU A 377 1.92 -4.96 10.76
N GLU A 378 0.94 -5.57 10.08
CA GLU A 378 -0.30 -4.90 9.72
C GLU A 378 -1.14 -4.53 10.92
N LEU A 379 -1.31 -5.49 11.85
CA LEU A 379 -2.07 -5.31 13.08
C LEU A 379 -1.49 -4.19 13.93
N GLU A 380 -0.16 -4.17 14.08
CA GLU A 380 0.53 -3.19 14.94
C GLU A 380 0.98 -1.92 14.22
N TYR A 381 0.58 -1.73 12.96
CA TYR A 381 1.10 -0.64 12.13
C TYR A 381 0.90 0.75 12.75
N GLU A 382 -0.25 1.03 13.37
CA GLU A 382 -0.51 2.34 13.99
C GLU A 382 0.34 2.57 15.26
N ASN A 383 0.61 1.52 16.02
CA ASN A 383 1.53 1.59 17.13
C ASN A 383 2.97 1.82 16.63
N ILE A 384 3.37 1.16 15.54
CA ILE A 384 4.68 1.35 14.91
C ILE A 384 4.82 2.78 14.37
N ARG A 385 3.78 3.32 13.72
CA ARG A 385 3.73 4.70 13.22
C ARG A 385 3.81 5.71 14.37
N THR A 386 3.14 5.43 15.48
CA THR A 386 3.23 6.23 16.71
C THR A 386 4.65 6.22 17.30
N ALA A 387 5.32 5.06 17.31
CA ALA A 387 6.71 4.96 17.73
C ALA A 387 7.66 5.75 16.80
N LEU A 388 7.50 5.64 15.48
CA LEU A 388 8.27 6.41 14.49
C LEU A 388 8.09 7.92 14.68
N ARG A 389 6.85 8.40 14.83
CA ARG A 389 6.54 9.82 15.10
C ARG A 389 7.25 10.32 16.35
N TYR A 390 7.18 9.55 17.44
CA TYR A 390 7.84 9.91 18.68
C TYR A 390 9.37 9.98 18.51
N ALA A 391 9.99 9.00 17.85
CA ALA A 391 11.44 9.01 17.60
C ALA A 391 11.88 10.22 16.76
N VAL A 392 11.11 10.59 15.72
CA VAL A 392 11.41 11.77 14.90
C VAL A 392 11.21 13.08 15.68
N ALA A 393 10.12 13.21 16.43
CA ALA A 393 9.82 14.40 17.23
C ALA A 393 10.90 14.68 18.29
N GLU A 394 11.39 13.62 18.95
CA GLU A 394 12.50 13.71 19.91
C GLU A 394 13.89 13.82 19.25
N ARG A 395 13.95 13.79 17.92
CA ARG A 395 15.18 13.71 17.12
C ARG A 395 16.11 12.56 17.56
N ASP A 396 15.52 11.43 17.97
CA ASP A 396 16.25 10.21 18.29
C ASP A 396 16.62 9.45 17.02
N GLU A 397 17.73 9.88 16.42
CA GLU A 397 18.23 9.39 15.15
C GLU A 397 18.32 7.86 15.10
N GLN A 398 18.87 7.21 16.13
CA GLN A 398 19.20 5.78 16.04
C GLN A 398 17.97 4.89 16.13
N GLU A 399 16.98 5.28 16.94
CA GLU A 399 15.70 4.58 17.02
C GLU A 399 14.91 4.74 15.71
N ALA A 400 14.87 5.96 15.16
CA ALA A 400 14.20 6.24 13.91
C ALA A 400 14.84 5.49 12.73
N LEU A 401 16.18 5.42 12.69
CA LEU A 401 16.93 4.60 11.73
C LEU A 401 16.60 3.11 11.90
N CYS A 402 16.60 2.59 13.14
CA CYS A 402 16.34 1.17 13.40
C CYS A 402 14.93 0.76 12.93
N LEU A 403 13.90 1.55 13.26
CA LEU A 403 12.52 1.32 12.81
C LEU A 403 12.41 1.37 11.28
N THR A 404 12.89 2.45 10.66
CA THR A 404 12.79 2.67 9.20
C THR A 404 13.50 1.55 8.41
N LEU A 405 14.70 1.15 8.85
CA LEU A 405 15.47 0.09 8.20
C LEU A 405 14.85 -1.29 8.42
N SER A 406 14.19 -1.54 9.56
CA SER A 406 13.50 -2.81 9.81
C SER A 406 12.17 -2.90 9.06
N LEU A 407 11.51 -1.77 8.76
CA LEU A 407 10.27 -1.73 7.98
C LEU A 407 10.49 -1.71 6.47
N CYS A 408 11.69 -1.37 5.99
CA CYS A 408 11.91 -1.14 4.56
C CYS A 408 11.48 -2.32 3.68
N TRP A 409 11.71 -3.56 4.13
CA TRP A 409 11.30 -4.75 3.40
C TRP A 409 9.79 -5.01 3.47
N TYR A 410 9.16 -4.71 4.61
CA TYR A 410 7.71 -4.77 4.72
C TYR A 410 7.03 -3.74 3.81
N TRP A 411 7.49 -2.49 3.80
CA TRP A 411 6.98 -1.46 2.90
C TRP A 411 7.19 -1.84 1.44
N GLN A 412 8.30 -2.49 1.12
CA GLN A 412 8.56 -3.02 -0.22
C GLN A 412 7.53 -4.08 -0.61
N ILE A 413 7.32 -5.10 0.23
CA ILE A 413 6.38 -6.19 -0.04
C ILE A 413 4.96 -5.64 -0.21
N ARG A 414 4.54 -4.72 0.67
CA ARG A 414 3.18 -4.15 0.72
C ARG A 414 2.97 -2.91 -0.14
N ASP A 415 3.96 -2.59 -0.98
CA ASP A 415 3.95 -1.43 -1.88
C ASP A 415 3.63 -0.10 -1.19
N LEU A 416 4.09 0.05 0.06
CA LEU A 416 3.92 1.26 0.86
C LEU A 416 5.03 2.26 0.55
N LYS A 417 5.21 2.59 -0.73
CA LYS A 417 6.26 3.51 -1.20
C LYS A 417 6.08 4.93 -0.65
N THR A 418 4.85 5.40 -0.48
CA THR A 418 4.55 6.71 0.12
C THR A 418 5.04 6.77 1.56
N GLU A 419 4.76 5.75 2.37
CA GLU A 419 5.24 5.60 3.74
C GLU A 419 6.77 5.52 3.78
N ALA A 420 7.37 4.66 2.94
CA ALA A 420 8.81 4.54 2.83
C ALA A 420 9.47 5.89 2.48
N ARG A 421 8.91 6.64 1.50
CA ARG A 421 9.38 7.97 1.11
C ARG A 421 9.21 8.98 2.24
N HIS A 422 8.04 9.03 2.86
CA HIS A 422 7.71 9.97 3.93
C HIS A 422 8.64 9.79 5.14
N TRP A 423 8.75 8.57 5.66
CA TRP A 423 9.60 8.30 6.82
C TRP A 423 11.08 8.43 6.49
N SER A 424 11.55 7.89 5.36
CA SER A 424 12.96 8.04 4.97
C SER A 424 13.35 9.50 4.76
N ALA A 425 12.46 10.35 4.25
CA ALA A 425 12.68 11.78 4.09
C ALA A 425 12.79 12.51 5.44
N GLN A 426 12.00 12.15 6.44
CA GLN A 426 12.12 12.77 7.77
C GLN A 426 13.36 12.26 8.52
N VAL A 427 13.61 10.96 8.48
CA VAL A 427 14.69 10.33 9.27
C VAL A 427 16.08 10.70 8.74
N LYS A 428 16.26 10.85 7.43
CA LYS A 428 17.55 11.27 6.86
C LYS A 428 17.97 12.68 7.33
N GLU A 429 17.02 13.56 7.60
CA GLU A 429 17.26 14.94 8.07
C GLU A 429 17.62 15.03 9.57
N LEU A 430 17.55 13.90 10.30
CA LEU A 430 17.99 13.84 11.70
C LEU A 430 19.51 13.79 11.83
N GLY A 431 20.20 13.27 10.81
CA GLY A 431 21.64 13.04 10.79
C GLY A 431 22.38 13.81 9.68
N PRO A 432 23.72 13.75 9.66
CA PRO A 432 24.49 14.27 8.54
C PRO A 432 24.30 13.43 7.27
N ASP A 433 24.29 14.07 6.10
CA ASP A 433 24.22 13.36 4.81
C ASP A 433 25.52 12.55 4.58
N PRO A 434 25.44 11.20 4.56
CA PRO A 434 26.61 10.34 4.42
C PRO A 434 27.17 10.32 2.98
N PHE A 435 26.49 10.95 2.03
CA PHE A 435 26.87 11.07 0.62
C PHE A 435 27.32 12.50 0.25
N THR A 436 27.74 13.29 1.23
CA THR A 436 28.40 14.58 0.96
C THR A 436 29.75 14.34 0.26
N ALA A 437 29.97 15.00 -0.89
CA ALA A 437 31.22 14.89 -1.64
C ALA A 437 32.47 15.33 -0.81
N PRO A 438 33.65 14.70 -1.04
CA PRO A 438 33.91 13.60 -1.94
C PRO A 438 33.47 12.24 -1.37
N ALA A 439 33.20 11.26 -2.26
CA ALA A 439 32.89 9.88 -1.85
C ALA A 439 34.00 9.32 -0.95
N ARG A 440 33.61 8.70 0.17
CA ARG A 440 34.55 8.12 1.16
C ARG A 440 34.48 6.60 1.12
N PRO A 441 35.63 5.90 1.07
CA PRO A 441 35.64 4.44 1.13
C PRO A 441 34.96 3.91 2.40
N VAL A 442 34.06 2.94 2.24
CA VAL A 442 33.30 2.33 3.33
C VAL A 442 33.93 0.99 3.73
N PRO A 443 34.13 0.70 5.04
CA PRO A 443 34.63 -0.60 5.50
C PRO A 443 33.59 -1.72 5.27
N ASP A 444 34.05 -2.97 5.24
CA ASP A 444 33.16 -4.12 5.09
C ASP A 444 32.42 -4.41 6.40
N LEU A 445 31.09 -4.47 6.35
CA LEU A 445 30.22 -4.76 7.49
C LEU A 445 29.42 -6.03 7.22
N ARG A 446 29.70 -7.09 7.99
CA ARG A 446 29.05 -8.40 7.81
C ARG A 446 27.64 -8.48 8.40
N GLY A 447 27.34 -7.69 9.42
CA GLY A 447 26.02 -7.62 10.06
C GLY A 447 25.12 -6.59 9.38
N ARG A 448 23.80 -6.71 9.57
CA ARG A 448 22.84 -5.64 9.24
C ARG A 448 22.91 -4.55 10.29
N ALA A 449 22.54 -3.33 9.91
CA ALA A 449 22.47 -2.21 10.84
C ALA A 449 21.48 -2.44 11.99
N VAL A 450 20.48 -3.30 11.77
CA VAL A 450 19.39 -3.60 12.71
C VAL A 450 19.58 -4.93 13.46
N ASP A 451 20.73 -5.60 13.32
CA ASP A 451 20.97 -6.87 14.03
C ASP A 451 21.01 -6.68 15.55
N SER A 452 21.44 -5.50 16.02
CA SER A 452 21.46 -5.11 17.43
C SER A 452 20.58 -3.89 17.66
N PRO A 453 19.92 -3.80 18.83
CA PRO A 453 19.24 -2.58 19.26
C PRO A 453 20.21 -1.40 19.39
N PRO A 454 19.76 -0.14 19.19
CA PRO A 454 20.53 1.05 19.59
C PRO A 454 20.99 0.98 21.07
N PRO A 455 22.16 1.58 21.42
CA PRO A 455 23.00 2.40 20.56
C PRO A 455 23.90 1.58 19.60
N MET A 456 23.97 2.05 18.35
CA MET A 456 24.80 1.50 17.29
C MET A 456 26.27 1.91 17.46
N SER A 457 27.19 1.07 17.01
CA SER A 457 28.61 1.46 16.89
C SER A 457 28.77 2.51 15.78
N PRO A 458 29.81 3.38 15.80
CA PRO A 458 29.97 4.44 14.81
C PRO A 458 29.91 3.96 13.36
N ALA A 459 30.55 2.84 13.04
CA ALA A 459 30.54 2.28 11.69
C ALA A 459 29.15 1.78 11.26
N VAL A 460 28.39 1.19 12.20
CA VAL A 460 27.03 0.73 11.95
C VAL A 460 26.06 1.90 11.82
N LEU A 461 26.22 2.95 12.62
CA LEU A 461 25.42 4.17 12.52
C LEU A 461 25.60 4.85 11.16
N ASP A 462 26.84 4.97 10.68
CA ASP A 462 27.10 5.53 9.36
C ASP A 462 26.50 4.68 8.23
N GLU A 463 26.49 3.35 8.38
CA GLU A 463 25.80 2.47 7.44
C GLU A 463 24.28 2.58 7.53
N ALA A 464 23.72 2.75 8.73
CA ALA A 464 22.30 2.98 8.92
C ALA A 464 21.85 4.28 8.22
N ARG A 465 22.64 5.35 8.35
CA ARG A 465 22.43 6.62 7.61
C ARG A 465 22.45 6.39 6.10
N ARG A 466 23.45 5.68 5.57
CA ARG A 466 23.47 5.36 4.13
C ARG A 466 22.23 4.56 3.72
N GLY A 467 21.84 3.59 4.54
CA GLY A 467 20.66 2.76 4.32
C GLY A 467 19.38 3.55 4.17
N VAL A 468 19.09 4.53 5.04
CA VAL A 468 17.85 5.32 4.94
C VAL A 468 17.84 6.22 3.70
N HIS A 469 18.99 6.75 3.31
CA HIS A 469 19.14 7.50 2.05
C HIS A 469 18.93 6.60 0.82
N LEU A 470 19.36 5.33 0.87
CA LEU A 470 19.12 4.36 -0.20
C LEU A 470 17.64 3.92 -0.27
N VAL A 471 16.95 3.79 0.87
CA VAL A 471 15.49 3.57 0.90
C VAL A 471 14.76 4.73 0.23
N HIS A 472 15.16 5.97 0.54
CA HIS A 472 14.60 7.15 -0.11
C HIS A 472 14.88 7.17 -1.62
N LEU A 473 16.10 6.83 -2.03
CA LEU A 473 16.47 6.71 -3.44
C LEU A 473 15.64 5.64 -4.16
N ALA A 474 15.32 4.52 -3.53
CA ALA A 474 14.49 3.48 -4.13
C ALA A 474 13.03 3.92 -4.40
N CYS A 475 12.60 5.08 -3.86
CA CYS A 475 11.30 5.72 -4.15
C CYS A 475 11.41 6.82 -5.23
N MET A 476 12.50 6.82 -6.00
CA MET A 476 12.83 7.81 -7.04
C MET A 476 11.79 7.96 -8.14
N ASP A 477 11.05 6.90 -8.45
CA ASP A 477 9.97 6.88 -9.43
C ASP A 477 8.88 7.92 -9.10
N MET A 478 8.61 8.15 -7.82
CA MET A 478 7.68 9.18 -7.36
C MET A 478 8.17 10.61 -7.65
N GLU A 479 9.48 10.81 -7.85
CA GLU A 479 10.13 12.13 -7.96
C GLU A 479 11.12 12.24 -9.13
N LEU A 480 10.92 11.47 -10.20
CA LEU A 480 11.84 11.41 -11.36
C LEU A 480 12.39 12.77 -11.86
N PRO A 481 11.58 13.84 -12.04
CA PRO A 481 12.07 15.16 -12.42
C PRO A 481 13.04 15.79 -11.40
N ALA A 482 12.88 15.51 -10.10
CA ALA A 482 13.79 16.01 -9.07
C ALA A 482 15.20 15.40 -9.22
N TRP A 483 15.27 14.14 -9.67
CA TRP A 483 16.52 13.41 -9.91
C TRP A 483 17.23 13.78 -11.22
N GLN A 484 16.59 14.56 -12.11
CA GLN A 484 17.19 15.03 -13.36
C GLN A 484 17.97 16.34 -13.22
N THR A 485 17.95 16.96 -12.04
CA THR A 485 18.72 18.19 -11.77
C THR A 485 20.21 17.91 -11.71
N SER A 486 21.05 18.89 -12.06
CA SER A 486 22.51 18.74 -12.01
C SER A 486 23.01 18.35 -10.62
N GLU A 487 22.44 18.94 -9.56
CA GLU A 487 22.78 18.63 -8.16
C GLU A 487 22.43 17.17 -7.80
N ALA A 488 21.26 16.68 -8.22
CA ALA A 488 20.87 15.30 -7.99
C ALA A 488 21.78 14.33 -8.75
N GLN A 489 22.21 14.67 -9.97
CA GLN A 489 23.16 13.87 -10.75
C GLN A 489 24.54 13.79 -10.08
N GLU A 490 25.04 14.90 -9.53
CA GLU A 490 26.27 14.90 -8.73
C GLU A 490 26.14 14.00 -7.49
N LYS A 491 25.00 14.06 -6.78
CA LYS A 491 24.73 13.19 -5.64
C LYS A 491 24.67 11.71 -6.04
N LEU A 492 23.99 11.38 -7.15
CA LEU A 492 23.94 10.02 -7.68
C LEU A 492 25.32 9.48 -8.02
N GLN A 493 26.20 10.33 -8.57
CA GLN A 493 27.59 9.97 -8.81
C GLN A 493 28.33 9.62 -7.51
N VAL A 494 28.21 10.45 -6.48
CA VAL A 494 28.84 10.17 -5.16
C VAL A 494 28.30 8.88 -4.55
N ILE A 495 26.98 8.66 -4.59
CA ILE A 495 26.36 7.41 -4.13
C ILE A 495 26.95 6.23 -4.92
N SER A 496 27.02 6.32 -6.25
CA SER A 496 27.55 5.26 -7.12
C SER A 496 29.01 4.93 -6.85
N GLU A 497 29.81 5.86 -6.32
CA GLU A 497 31.24 5.68 -6.02
C GLU A 497 31.52 5.25 -4.57
N THR A 498 30.52 5.30 -3.69
CA THR A 498 30.68 5.08 -2.25
C THR A 498 31.02 3.61 -1.91
N TYR A 499 30.38 2.67 -2.59
CA TYR A 499 30.56 1.24 -2.35
C TYR A 499 31.42 0.57 -3.44
N ARG A 500 32.00 -0.58 -3.09
CA ARG A 500 32.69 -1.47 -4.03
C ARG A 500 31.78 -2.66 -4.37
N PRO A 501 31.77 -3.14 -5.63
CA PRO A 501 31.09 -4.38 -6.00
C PRO A 501 31.46 -5.56 -5.08
N GLY A 502 30.45 -6.28 -4.57
CA GLY A 502 30.65 -7.46 -3.73
C GLY A 502 30.96 -7.17 -2.25
N GLN A 503 30.74 -5.96 -1.75
CA GLN A 503 30.81 -5.72 -0.31
C GLN A 503 29.65 -6.45 0.41
N PRO A 504 29.86 -6.98 1.64
CA PRO A 504 28.81 -7.75 2.33
C PRO A 504 27.51 -6.96 2.53
N GLN A 505 27.60 -5.66 2.84
CA GLN A 505 26.44 -4.80 3.04
C GLN A 505 25.67 -4.49 1.73
N THR A 506 26.32 -4.48 0.56
CA THR A 506 25.65 -4.25 -0.73
C THR A 506 24.87 -5.46 -1.22
N CYS A 507 25.04 -6.61 -0.57
CA CYS A 507 24.27 -7.82 -0.84
C CYS A 507 22.92 -7.82 -0.10
N ARG A 508 22.75 -6.97 0.92
CA ARG A 508 21.59 -6.98 1.83
C ARG A 508 20.72 -5.76 1.66
N PHE A 509 19.43 -5.85 1.96
CA PHE A 509 18.59 -4.66 2.07
C PHE A 509 18.97 -3.79 3.28
N PRO A 510 18.93 -2.44 3.16
CA PRO A 510 18.69 -1.67 1.94
C PRO A 510 19.95 -1.41 1.08
N GLY A 511 21.15 -1.82 1.51
CA GLY A 511 22.40 -1.61 0.76
C GLY A 511 22.35 -2.11 -0.70
N PHE A 512 21.56 -3.16 -0.97
CA PHE A 512 21.26 -3.66 -2.30
C PHE A 512 20.68 -2.58 -3.22
N MET A 513 19.84 -1.67 -2.72
CA MET A 513 19.21 -0.57 -3.47
C MET A 513 20.23 0.43 -4.05
N TRP A 514 21.51 0.34 -3.67
CA TRP A 514 22.60 1.12 -4.26
C TRP A 514 22.65 1.03 -5.79
N PHE A 515 22.22 -0.10 -6.37
CA PHE A 515 22.22 -0.27 -7.82
C PHE A 515 21.33 0.76 -8.55
N TYR A 516 20.29 1.32 -7.90
CA TYR A 516 19.45 2.36 -8.49
C TYR A 516 20.24 3.63 -8.85
N ALA A 517 21.26 3.97 -8.05
CA ALA A 517 22.14 5.10 -8.38
C ALA A 517 22.94 4.83 -9.66
N VAL A 518 23.38 3.59 -9.87
CA VAL A 518 24.13 3.17 -11.07
C VAL A 518 23.21 3.08 -12.29
N LEU A 519 21.97 2.62 -12.09
CA LEU A 519 20.95 2.59 -13.13
C LEU A 519 20.65 4.00 -13.66
N LEU A 520 20.49 4.98 -12.75
CA LEU A 520 20.22 6.37 -13.11
C LEU A 520 21.38 7.09 -13.80
N THR A 521 22.62 6.70 -13.53
CA THR A 521 23.79 7.23 -14.26
C THR A 521 24.02 6.53 -15.61
N GLY A 522 23.30 5.43 -15.89
CA GLY A 522 23.31 4.73 -17.19
C GLY A 522 24.50 3.79 -17.41
N ASP A 523 25.24 3.40 -16.36
CA ASP A 523 26.42 2.53 -16.47
C ASP A 523 26.06 1.03 -16.34
N MET A 524 25.44 0.49 -17.39
CA MET A 524 24.99 -0.92 -17.41
C MET A 524 26.10 -1.97 -17.28
N PRO A 525 27.29 -1.80 -17.90
CA PRO A 525 28.40 -2.72 -17.67
C PRO A 525 28.80 -2.79 -16.19
N ARG A 526 28.77 -1.65 -15.48
CA ARG A 526 29.02 -1.59 -14.05
C ARG A 526 27.92 -2.25 -13.25
N LEU A 527 26.65 -2.05 -13.60
CA LEU A 527 25.52 -2.73 -12.95
C LEU A 527 25.68 -4.25 -13.00
N ARG A 528 26.05 -4.81 -14.16
CA ARG A 528 26.36 -6.24 -14.30
C ARG A 528 27.50 -6.67 -13.38
N ALA A 529 28.61 -5.92 -13.38
CA ALA A 529 29.75 -6.21 -12.51
C ALA A 529 29.40 -6.19 -11.02
N ILE A 530 28.47 -5.33 -10.60
CA ILE A 530 27.92 -5.28 -9.24
C ILE A 530 27.14 -6.56 -8.93
N LEU A 531 26.18 -6.94 -9.76
CA LEU A 531 25.35 -8.13 -9.55
C LEU A 531 26.21 -9.41 -9.54
N ASP A 532 27.14 -9.56 -10.48
CA ASP A 532 28.07 -10.70 -10.55
C ASP A 532 28.95 -10.80 -9.30
N SER A 533 29.40 -9.66 -8.77
CA SER A 533 30.21 -9.62 -7.55
C SER A 533 29.38 -9.92 -6.30
N ASN A 534 28.16 -9.39 -6.22
CA ASN A 534 27.24 -9.68 -5.13
C ASN A 534 26.88 -11.17 -5.09
N ILE A 535 26.59 -11.82 -6.23
CA ILE A 535 26.32 -13.27 -6.30
C ILE A 535 27.50 -14.09 -5.76
N ARG A 536 28.74 -13.75 -6.17
CA ARG A 536 29.95 -14.41 -5.64
C ARG A 536 30.06 -14.22 -4.13
N THR A 537 29.90 -12.99 -3.63
CA THR A 537 29.96 -12.70 -2.21
C THR A 537 28.86 -13.42 -1.42
N CYS A 538 27.63 -13.47 -1.93
CA CYS A 538 26.53 -14.20 -1.28
C CYS A 538 26.85 -15.69 -1.15
N ARG A 539 27.44 -16.30 -2.19
CA ARG A 539 27.89 -17.70 -2.16
C ARG A 539 29.04 -17.91 -1.16
N GLU A 540 30.02 -17.01 -1.14
CA GLU A 540 31.18 -17.08 -0.22
C GLU A 540 30.79 -16.90 1.25
N LEU A 541 29.82 -16.02 1.54
CA LEU A 541 29.38 -15.69 2.90
C LEU A 541 28.16 -16.48 3.38
N GLY A 542 27.56 -17.30 2.52
CA GLY A 542 26.36 -18.09 2.84
C GLY A 542 25.07 -17.27 2.97
N PHE A 543 24.99 -16.10 2.32
CA PHE A 543 23.80 -15.25 2.31
C PHE A 543 22.75 -15.81 1.34
N THR A 544 22.06 -16.86 1.79
CA THR A 544 21.22 -17.70 0.94
C THR A 544 20.01 -16.96 0.38
N TRP A 545 19.32 -16.17 1.21
CA TRP A 545 18.16 -15.39 0.77
C TRP A 545 18.57 -14.25 -0.17
N GLU A 546 19.65 -13.54 0.19
CA GLU A 546 20.22 -12.47 -0.62
C GLU A 546 20.76 -12.97 -1.97
N LEU A 547 21.29 -14.20 -2.02
CA LEU A 547 21.66 -14.86 -3.27
C LEU A 547 20.44 -15.01 -4.18
N ALA A 548 19.34 -15.58 -3.67
CA ALA A 548 18.11 -15.77 -4.43
C ALA A 548 17.55 -14.44 -4.96
N GLN A 549 17.52 -13.42 -4.11
CA GLN A 549 17.08 -12.08 -4.48
C GLN A 549 18.01 -11.43 -5.51
N THR A 550 19.34 -11.56 -5.38
CA THR A 550 20.29 -10.99 -6.36
C THR A 550 20.19 -11.72 -7.71
N LEU A 551 20.03 -13.05 -7.70
CA LEU A 551 19.81 -13.85 -8.91
C LEU A 551 18.50 -13.44 -9.59
N GLN A 552 17.41 -13.29 -8.83
CA GLN A 552 16.13 -12.83 -9.37
C GLN A 552 16.23 -11.42 -9.96
N ALA A 553 16.87 -10.50 -9.26
CA ALA A 553 17.07 -9.14 -9.77
C ALA A 553 17.92 -9.13 -11.05
N ARG A 554 18.97 -9.96 -11.11
CA ARG A 554 19.78 -10.11 -12.34
C ARG A 554 18.96 -10.75 -13.46
N ALA A 555 18.18 -11.80 -13.19
CA ALA A 555 17.28 -12.39 -14.16
C ALA A 555 16.30 -11.36 -14.74
N ASN A 556 15.70 -10.52 -13.88
CA ASN A 556 14.82 -9.44 -14.29
C ASN A 556 15.53 -8.39 -15.16
N ILE A 557 16.64 -7.82 -14.69
CA ILE A 557 17.37 -6.78 -15.42
C ILE A 557 17.86 -7.31 -16.78
N LEU A 558 18.19 -8.60 -16.87
CA LEU A 558 18.62 -9.26 -18.11
C LEU A 558 17.45 -9.70 -19.00
N ALA A 559 16.25 -9.91 -18.47
CA ALA A 559 15.12 -10.46 -19.22
C ALA A 559 14.71 -9.59 -20.42
N ASN A 560 14.91 -8.28 -20.39
CA ASN A 560 14.60 -7.39 -21.52
C ASN A 560 15.69 -7.33 -22.61
N ARG A 561 16.76 -8.11 -22.44
CA ARG A 561 17.89 -8.18 -23.37
C ARG A 561 18.04 -9.58 -23.94
N SER A 562 17.65 -9.72 -25.20
CA SER A 562 17.71 -10.99 -25.93
C SER A 562 19.13 -11.56 -26.04
N ASP A 563 20.16 -10.71 -25.97
CA ASP A 563 21.55 -11.15 -25.98
C ASP A 563 21.97 -11.88 -24.68
N TRP A 564 21.18 -11.77 -23.60
CA TRP A 564 21.49 -12.31 -22.27
C TRP A 564 20.40 -13.22 -21.68
N ALA A 565 19.36 -13.57 -22.45
CA ALA A 565 18.22 -14.35 -21.97
C ALA A 565 18.57 -15.76 -21.43
N GLY A 566 19.69 -16.36 -21.86
CA GLY A 566 20.15 -17.67 -21.37
C GLY A 566 20.64 -17.64 -19.91
N ASP A 567 21.34 -16.56 -19.53
CA ASP A 567 21.82 -16.36 -18.16
C ASP A 567 20.62 -16.09 -17.22
N ALA A 568 19.62 -15.36 -17.70
CA ALA A 568 18.42 -15.00 -16.93
C ALA A 568 17.58 -16.20 -16.47
N LEU A 569 17.39 -17.21 -17.33
CA LEU A 569 16.65 -18.43 -16.95
C LEU A 569 17.36 -19.23 -15.86
N THR A 570 18.68 -19.40 -15.99
CA THR A 570 19.48 -20.15 -15.02
C THR A 570 19.40 -19.48 -13.64
N ASP A 571 19.48 -18.15 -13.61
CA ASP A 571 19.35 -17.37 -12.38
C ASP A 571 17.95 -17.46 -11.78
N ALA A 572 16.90 -17.37 -12.60
CA ALA A 572 15.52 -17.49 -12.15
C ALA A 572 15.22 -18.89 -11.59
N ASP A 573 15.77 -19.95 -12.20
CA ASP A 573 15.65 -21.33 -11.71
C ASP A 573 16.32 -21.52 -10.35
N GLU A 574 17.58 -21.10 -10.21
CA GLU A 574 18.32 -21.19 -8.93
C GLU A 574 17.64 -20.34 -7.84
N SER A 575 17.16 -19.15 -8.20
CA SER A 575 16.41 -18.28 -7.29
C SER A 575 15.12 -18.93 -6.80
N LEU A 576 14.32 -19.49 -7.72
CA LEU A 576 13.07 -20.18 -7.40
C LEU A 576 13.31 -21.37 -6.46
N GLU A 577 14.33 -22.20 -6.75
CA GLU A 577 14.69 -23.33 -5.89
C GLU A 577 15.00 -22.88 -4.45
N ILE A 578 15.76 -21.79 -4.31
CA ILE A 578 16.10 -21.26 -2.99
C ILE A 578 14.85 -20.72 -2.28
N PHE A 579 14.01 -19.92 -2.93
CA PHE A 579 12.82 -19.35 -2.31
C PHE A 579 11.79 -20.44 -1.93
N ASP A 580 11.56 -21.44 -2.79
CA ASP A 580 10.72 -22.60 -2.48
C ASP A 580 11.25 -23.34 -1.24
N ARG A 581 12.56 -23.55 -1.14
CA ARG A 581 13.20 -24.19 0.02
C ARG A 581 13.06 -23.36 1.31
N LEU A 582 13.13 -22.03 1.21
CA LEU A 582 12.95 -21.14 2.36
C LEU A 582 11.48 -20.97 2.76
N GLY A 583 10.54 -21.33 1.89
CA GLY A 583 9.11 -21.07 2.08
C GLY A 583 8.74 -19.60 1.88
N ASP A 584 9.53 -18.86 1.11
CA ASP A 584 9.28 -17.46 0.78
C ASP A 584 8.34 -17.40 -0.44
N ALA A 585 7.04 -17.22 -0.18
CA ALA A 585 6.02 -17.20 -1.22
C ALA A 585 6.16 -15.98 -2.15
N TRP A 586 6.58 -14.84 -1.60
CA TRP A 586 6.79 -13.62 -2.37
C TRP A 586 7.95 -13.82 -3.34
N GLY A 587 9.11 -14.26 -2.83
CA GLY A 587 10.29 -14.54 -3.65
C GLY A 587 10.09 -15.63 -4.70
N ALA A 588 9.33 -16.70 -4.38
CA ALA A 588 9.05 -17.76 -5.35
C ALA A 588 8.25 -17.24 -6.55
N ALA A 589 7.26 -16.38 -6.31
CA ALA A 589 6.46 -15.80 -7.38
C ALA A 589 7.21 -14.71 -8.16
N GLU A 590 8.11 -13.96 -7.52
CA GLU A 590 9.08 -13.10 -8.21
C GLU A 590 9.94 -13.86 -9.22
N ALA A 591 10.52 -14.97 -8.77
CA ALA A 591 11.40 -15.80 -9.60
C ALA A 591 10.62 -16.44 -10.76
N LEU A 592 9.38 -16.88 -10.53
CA LEU A 592 8.48 -17.38 -11.57
C LEU A 592 8.12 -16.29 -12.60
N SER A 593 7.84 -15.06 -12.15
CA SER A 593 7.58 -13.95 -13.08
C SER A 593 8.80 -13.68 -13.96
N ALA A 594 10.00 -13.57 -13.37
CA ALA A 594 11.25 -13.37 -14.08
C ALA A 594 11.54 -14.49 -15.10
N ARG A 595 11.27 -15.74 -14.72
CA ARG A 595 11.43 -16.91 -15.59
C ARG A 595 10.44 -16.88 -16.75
N GLY A 596 9.17 -16.60 -16.46
CA GLY A 596 8.12 -16.45 -17.47
C GLY A 596 8.47 -15.39 -18.51
N GLU A 597 8.91 -14.21 -18.07
CA GLU A 597 9.33 -13.12 -18.98
C GLU A 597 10.51 -13.54 -19.88
N SER A 598 11.49 -14.24 -19.31
CA SER A 598 12.64 -14.76 -20.08
C SER A 598 12.21 -15.82 -21.12
N LEU A 599 11.20 -16.63 -20.82
CA LEU A 599 10.62 -17.61 -21.74
C LEU A 599 9.83 -16.94 -22.87
N GLU A 600 9.09 -15.85 -22.59
CA GLU A 600 8.41 -15.04 -23.62
C GLU A 600 9.40 -14.52 -24.66
N ARG A 601 10.58 -14.05 -24.24
CA ARG A 601 11.64 -13.57 -25.14
C ARG A 601 12.30 -14.66 -25.99
N ARG A 602 11.98 -15.94 -25.74
CA ARG A 602 12.39 -17.08 -26.56
C ARG A 602 11.24 -17.66 -27.38
N GLY A 603 10.04 -17.08 -27.29
CA GLY A 603 8.83 -17.62 -27.90
C GLY A 603 8.26 -18.85 -27.19
N GLU A 604 8.72 -19.17 -25.99
CA GLU A 604 8.30 -20.35 -25.21
C GLU A 604 7.04 -20.05 -24.37
N PHE A 605 6.00 -19.50 -25.01
CA PHE A 605 4.83 -18.93 -24.35
C PHE A 605 4.02 -19.91 -23.50
N ALA A 606 3.96 -21.19 -23.87
CA ALA A 606 3.27 -22.21 -23.09
C ALA A 606 3.95 -22.46 -21.73
N LEU A 607 5.29 -22.42 -21.69
CA LEU A 607 6.03 -22.54 -20.44
C LEU A 607 5.92 -21.26 -19.61
N ALA A 608 5.96 -20.09 -20.25
CA ALA A 608 5.72 -18.81 -19.59
C ALA A 608 4.34 -18.76 -18.91
N ALA A 609 3.29 -19.20 -19.62
CA ALA A 609 1.94 -19.28 -19.08
C ALA A 609 1.86 -20.17 -17.83
N ALA A 610 2.50 -21.34 -17.85
CA ALA A 610 2.54 -22.24 -16.68
C ALA A 610 3.25 -21.59 -15.46
N ASP A 611 4.27 -20.77 -15.69
CA ASP A 611 4.95 -20.04 -14.62
C ASP A 611 4.11 -18.92 -14.05
N TYR A 612 3.41 -18.16 -14.88
CA TYR A 612 2.49 -17.13 -14.40
C TYR A 612 1.32 -17.73 -13.60
N GLU A 613 0.79 -18.89 -14.00
CA GLU A 613 -0.23 -19.62 -13.23
C GLU A 613 0.28 -20.04 -11.83
N ARG A 614 1.54 -20.51 -11.76
CA ARG A 614 2.17 -20.83 -10.47
C ARG A 614 2.43 -19.59 -9.62
N ALA A 615 2.86 -18.48 -10.24
CA ALA A 615 3.08 -17.21 -9.55
C ALA A 615 1.76 -16.66 -8.97
N ILE A 616 0.65 -16.76 -9.72
CA ILE A 616 -0.70 -16.39 -9.26
C ILE A 616 -1.07 -17.17 -7.99
N ALA A 617 -0.83 -18.48 -7.95
CA ALA A 617 -1.15 -19.31 -6.78
C ALA A 617 -0.36 -18.91 -5.51
N TYR A 618 0.84 -18.35 -5.66
CA TYR A 618 1.61 -17.77 -4.56
C TYR A 618 1.09 -16.38 -4.15
N ALA A 619 0.76 -15.54 -5.13
CA ALA A 619 0.16 -14.22 -4.90
C ALA A 619 -1.18 -14.32 -4.14
N GLU A 620 -2.04 -15.28 -4.49
CA GLU A 620 -3.29 -15.58 -3.78
C GLU A 620 -3.05 -15.95 -2.31
N ARG A 621 -1.97 -16.70 -2.01
CA ARG A 621 -1.60 -17.03 -0.63
C ARG A 621 -1.14 -15.81 0.16
N LEU A 622 -0.68 -14.75 -0.48
CA LEU A 622 -0.23 -13.53 0.20
C LEU A 622 -1.30 -12.43 0.23
N GLY A 623 -2.48 -12.66 -0.38
CA GLY A 623 -3.49 -11.62 -0.56
C GLY A 623 -3.02 -10.49 -1.49
N ALA A 624 -2.15 -10.79 -2.45
CA ALA A 624 -1.49 -9.83 -3.33
C ALA A 624 -2.37 -9.39 -4.53
N ASN A 625 -3.48 -8.67 -4.26
CA ASN A 625 -4.51 -8.40 -5.26
C ASN A 625 -4.06 -7.56 -6.47
N ALA A 626 -3.35 -6.42 -6.29
CA ALA A 626 -2.80 -5.59 -7.38
C ALA A 626 -2.06 -6.43 -8.42
N GLN A 627 -1.30 -7.38 -7.90
CA GLN A 627 -0.39 -8.17 -8.66
C GLN A 627 -1.07 -9.32 -9.41
N LEU A 628 -2.19 -9.85 -8.90
CA LEU A 628 -3.02 -10.78 -9.65
C LEU A 628 -3.48 -10.16 -10.98
N GLY A 629 -3.73 -8.85 -11.00
CA GLY A 629 -3.98 -8.09 -12.22
C GLY A 629 -2.80 -8.16 -13.20
N VAL A 630 -1.59 -7.81 -12.74
CA VAL A 630 -0.38 -7.77 -13.60
C VAL A 630 -0.02 -9.16 -14.14
N LEU A 631 -0.01 -10.18 -13.27
CA LEU A 631 0.22 -11.56 -13.68
C LEU A 631 -0.89 -12.08 -14.62
N GLY A 632 -2.14 -11.67 -14.39
CA GLY A 632 -3.27 -11.98 -15.26
C GLY A 632 -3.10 -11.40 -16.67
N VAL A 633 -2.58 -10.18 -16.79
CA VAL A 633 -2.26 -9.57 -18.09
C VAL A 633 -1.14 -10.32 -18.81
N ARG A 634 -0.07 -10.66 -18.10
CA ARG A 634 1.05 -11.43 -18.65
C ARG A 634 0.61 -12.81 -19.11
N LEU A 635 -0.16 -13.51 -18.30
CA LEU A 635 -0.76 -14.79 -18.66
C LEU A 635 -1.68 -14.68 -19.88
N GLY A 636 -2.51 -13.63 -19.95
CA GLY A 636 -3.35 -13.34 -21.11
C GLY A 636 -2.53 -13.12 -22.39
N SER A 637 -1.44 -12.34 -22.29
CA SER A 637 -0.50 -12.10 -23.40
C SER A 637 0.19 -13.38 -23.85
N ALA A 638 0.68 -14.20 -22.91
CA ALA A 638 1.31 -15.49 -23.21
C ALA A 638 0.32 -16.44 -23.92
N TYR A 639 -0.95 -16.46 -23.53
CA TYR A 639 -1.96 -17.24 -24.26
C TYR A 639 -2.20 -16.71 -25.69
N ILE A 640 -2.23 -15.38 -25.89
CA ILE A 640 -2.38 -14.78 -27.23
C ILE A 640 -1.25 -15.19 -28.14
N GLU A 641 0.00 -14.98 -27.72
CA GLU A 641 1.16 -15.28 -28.57
C GLU A 641 1.47 -16.78 -28.65
N GLY A 642 1.02 -17.57 -27.66
CA GLY A 642 1.08 -19.03 -27.66
C GLY A 642 0.02 -19.74 -28.52
N GLY A 643 -0.91 -19.00 -29.13
CA GLY A 643 -1.90 -19.52 -30.09
C GLY A 643 -3.31 -19.76 -29.54
N ASP A 644 -3.56 -19.50 -28.26
CA ASP A 644 -4.89 -19.52 -27.63
C ASP A 644 -5.43 -18.08 -27.46
N ALA A 645 -5.57 -17.40 -28.60
CA ALA A 645 -5.86 -15.97 -28.62
C ALA A 645 -7.24 -15.60 -28.04
N GLU A 646 -8.23 -16.47 -28.14
CA GLU A 646 -9.57 -16.22 -27.57
C GLU A 646 -9.53 -16.23 -26.05
N ARG A 647 -8.84 -17.22 -25.46
CA ARG A 647 -8.67 -17.30 -24.01
C ARG A 647 -7.88 -16.10 -23.48
N GLY A 648 -6.75 -15.79 -24.12
CA GLY A 648 -5.93 -14.65 -23.70
C GLY A 648 -6.64 -13.31 -23.84
N GLU A 649 -7.36 -13.07 -24.94
CA GLU A 649 -8.17 -11.86 -25.13
C GLU A 649 -9.25 -11.73 -24.05
N LYS A 650 -9.97 -12.82 -23.72
CA LYS A 650 -10.95 -12.83 -22.64
C LYS A 650 -10.31 -12.46 -21.30
N MET A 651 -9.14 -13.03 -20.99
CA MET A 651 -8.43 -12.73 -19.75
C MET A 651 -8.05 -11.25 -19.64
N LEU A 652 -7.59 -10.63 -20.73
CA LEU A 652 -7.31 -9.19 -20.73
C LEU A 652 -8.58 -8.36 -20.48
N PHE A 653 -9.72 -8.73 -21.06
CA PHE A 653 -11.00 -8.08 -20.75
C PHE A 653 -11.46 -8.30 -19.30
N ASP A 654 -11.23 -9.49 -18.74
CA ASP A 654 -11.53 -9.79 -17.34
C ASP A 654 -10.66 -8.90 -16.41
N VAL A 655 -9.39 -8.67 -16.74
CA VAL A 655 -8.54 -7.71 -16.02
C VAL A 655 -9.08 -6.29 -16.14
N LEU A 656 -9.51 -5.83 -17.33
CA LEU A 656 -10.13 -4.51 -17.47
C LEU A 656 -11.42 -4.38 -16.65
N ALA A 657 -12.23 -5.43 -16.58
CA ALA A 657 -13.44 -5.46 -15.77
C ALA A 657 -13.13 -5.46 -14.26
N ALA A 658 -12.10 -6.18 -13.83
CA ALA A 658 -11.61 -6.19 -12.45
C ALA A 658 -10.93 -4.87 -12.05
N GLY A 659 -10.18 -4.24 -12.96
CA GLY A 659 -9.51 -2.96 -12.75
C GLY A 659 -10.46 -1.79 -12.47
N ARG A 660 -11.74 -1.90 -12.88
CA ARG A 660 -12.80 -0.97 -12.49
C ARG A 660 -13.14 -1.02 -10.98
N ARG A 661 -12.67 -2.04 -10.25
CA ARG A 661 -12.90 -2.26 -8.81
C ARG A 661 -11.64 -1.99 -7.97
N ALA A 662 -10.72 -1.14 -8.45
CA ALA A 662 -9.38 -0.80 -7.93
C ALA A 662 -8.30 -1.88 -7.88
N ALA A 663 -8.63 -3.12 -7.53
CA ALA A 663 -7.65 -4.18 -7.22
C ALA A 663 -6.73 -4.61 -8.38
N ALA A 664 -6.88 -4.05 -9.58
CA ALA A 664 -6.04 -4.33 -10.74
C ALA A 664 -5.76 -3.07 -11.60
N ARG A 665 -5.90 -1.86 -11.05
CA ARG A 665 -5.78 -0.61 -11.83
C ARG A 665 -4.40 -0.44 -12.46
N GLU A 666 -3.35 -0.85 -11.76
CA GLU A 666 -1.97 -0.82 -12.28
C GLU A 666 -1.78 -1.70 -13.53
N ALA A 667 -2.59 -2.74 -13.68
CA ALA A 667 -2.53 -3.65 -14.81
C ALA A 667 -3.35 -3.15 -16.02
N VAL A 668 -4.26 -2.18 -15.83
CA VAL A 668 -5.16 -1.66 -16.87
C VAL A 668 -4.41 -1.07 -18.07
N PRO A 669 -3.38 -0.21 -17.90
CA PRO A 669 -2.61 0.31 -19.03
C PRO A 669 -2.06 -0.78 -19.95
N ILE A 670 -1.48 -1.81 -19.33
CA ILE A 670 -0.84 -2.93 -20.04
C ILE A 670 -1.90 -3.79 -20.73
N ALA A 671 -2.99 -4.09 -20.04
CA ALA A 671 -4.11 -4.84 -20.60
C ALA A 671 -4.68 -4.14 -21.84
N ARG A 672 -4.88 -2.82 -21.79
CA ARG A 672 -5.34 -2.02 -22.94
C ARG A 672 -4.35 -2.03 -24.09
N LEU A 673 -3.04 -1.91 -23.80
CA LEU A 673 -2.00 -1.93 -24.83
C LEU A 673 -1.95 -3.29 -25.55
N PHE A 674 -1.94 -4.40 -24.81
CA PHE A 674 -1.96 -5.74 -25.40
C PHE A 674 -3.27 -6.04 -26.13
N LEU A 675 -4.41 -5.58 -25.61
CA LEU A 675 -5.69 -5.65 -26.33
C LEU A 675 -5.66 -4.83 -27.62
N ALA A 676 -5.09 -3.63 -27.64
CA ALA A 676 -5.01 -2.82 -28.85
C ALA A 676 -4.21 -3.54 -29.96
N VAL A 677 -3.08 -4.16 -29.61
CA VAL A 677 -2.30 -4.99 -30.55
C VAL A 677 -3.13 -6.18 -31.05
N ARG A 678 -3.75 -6.94 -30.13
CA ARG A 678 -4.58 -8.11 -30.45
C ARG A 678 -5.77 -7.77 -31.35
N LEU A 679 -6.48 -6.68 -31.05
CA LEU A 679 -7.63 -6.19 -31.82
C LEU A 679 -7.19 -5.69 -33.21
N GLY A 680 -6.07 -4.98 -33.29
CA GLY A 680 -5.50 -4.56 -34.57
C GLY A 680 -5.17 -5.76 -35.48
N ARG A 681 -4.48 -6.77 -34.93
CA ARG A 681 -4.08 -7.99 -35.67
C ARG A 681 -5.27 -8.85 -36.09
N SER A 682 -6.38 -8.81 -35.35
CA SER A 682 -7.63 -9.51 -35.70
C SER A 682 -8.54 -8.75 -36.67
N GLY A 683 -8.09 -7.62 -37.21
CA GLY A 683 -8.87 -6.83 -38.17
C GLY A 683 -9.98 -5.98 -37.53
N ARG A 684 -9.83 -5.63 -36.25
CA ARG A 684 -10.75 -4.78 -35.47
C ARG A 684 -10.10 -3.44 -35.09
N PRO A 685 -9.58 -2.63 -36.04
CA PRO A 685 -8.79 -1.44 -35.73
C PRO A 685 -9.60 -0.32 -35.08
N ALA A 686 -10.93 -0.28 -35.24
CA ALA A 686 -11.79 0.68 -34.55
C ALA A 686 -11.79 0.43 -33.02
N GLU A 687 -11.96 -0.84 -32.62
CA GLU A 687 -11.93 -1.24 -31.21
C GLU A 687 -10.52 -1.10 -30.62
N ALA A 688 -9.48 -1.38 -31.41
CA ALA A 688 -8.09 -1.15 -31.00
C ALA A 688 -7.83 0.33 -30.66
N ARG A 689 -8.32 1.27 -31.50
CA ARG A 689 -8.22 2.71 -31.23
C ARG A 689 -9.01 3.13 -30.01
N GLU A 690 -10.19 2.56 -29.80
CA GLU A 690 -10.97 2.83 -28.58
C GLU A 690 -10.15 2.47 -27.34
N GLN A 691 -9.44 1.32 -27.34
CA GLN A 691 -8.56 0.98 -26.22
C GLN A 691 -7.43 1.98 -26.01
N LEU A 692 -6.80 2.49 -27.07
CA LEU A 692 -5.75 3.52 -26.97
C LEU A 692 -6.30 4.89 -26.55
N THR A 693 -7.51 5.26 -26.99
CA THR A 693 -8.19 6.48 -26.56
C THR A 693 -8.50 6.41 -25.07
N LEU A 694 -9.13 5.32 -24.62
CA LEU A 694 -9.42 5.11 -23.21
C LEU A 694 -8.15 5.06 -22.37
N LEU A 695 -7.07 4.46 -22.88
CA LEU A 695 -5.76 4.49 -22.23
C LEU A 695 -5.27 5.93 -22.03
N ARG A 696 -5.48 6.83 -23.00
CA ARG A 696 -5.06 8.24 -22.92
C ARG A 696 -5.99 9.11 -22.08
N GLU A 697 -7.26 8.77 -22.02
CA GLU A 697 -8.26 9.45 -21.17
C GLU A 697 -8.08 9.06 -19.70
N ASP A 698 -7.84 7.77 -19.44
CA ASP A 698 -7.63 7.24 -18.10
C ASP A 698 -6.23 7.58 -17.54
N PHE A 699 -5.25 7.88 -18.42
CA PHE A 699 -3.85 8.11 -18.07
C PHE A 699 -3.22 9.24 -18.92
N HIS A 700 -2.76 10.33 -18.29
CA HIS A 700 -2.25 11.50 -19.01
C HIS A 700 -0.87 11.23 -19.63
N ALA A 701 -0.61 11.77 -20.84
CA ALA A 701 0.60 11.52 -21.62
C ALA A 701 1.94 11.92 -20.94
N ALA A 702 1.90 12.72 -19.86
CA ALA A 702 3.07 13.10 -19.07
C ALA A 702 3.47 12.04 -18.01
N GLU A 703 2.60 11.07 -17.73
CA GLU A 703 2.81 10.02 -16.72
C GLU A 703 3.66 8.86 -17.27
N PHE A 704 3.71 8.67 -18.59
CA PHE A 704 4.36 7.53 -19.26
C PHE A 704 5.68 7.90 -19.95
N VAL A 705 6.60 8.61 -19.30
CA VAL A 705 7.81 9.11 -20.00
C VAL A 705 8.63 7.98 -20.66
N LEU A 706 8.75 6.80 -20.03
CA LEU A 706 9.41 5.62 -20.60
C LEU A 706 8.55 4.83 -21.61
N PHE A 707 7.22 4.91 -21.51
CA PHE A 707 6.27 4.09 -22.30
C PHE A 707 5.54 4.84 -23.40
N ALA A 708 5.66 6.16 -23.43
CA ALA A 708 5.15 6.99 -24.53
C ALA A 708 5.69 6.47 -25.87
N GLY A 709 6.92 5.96 -25.90
CA GLY A 709 7.49 5.26 -27.05
C GLY A 709 6.64 4.08 -27.51
N PHE A 710 6.36 3.10 -26.64
CA PHE A 710 5.53 1.92 -26.96
C PHE A 710 4.11 2.27 -27.38
N PHE A 711 3.47 3.18 -26.63
CA PHE A 711 2.10 3.63 -26.94
C PHE A 711 2.02 4.31 -28.31
N LEU A 712 2.91 5.26 -28.57
CA LEU A 712 3.01 5.92 -29.87
C LEU A 712 3.39 4.92 -30.97
N GLY A 713 4.21 3.92 -30.64
CA GLY A 713 4.54 2.77 -31.49
C GLY A 713 3.29 2.04 -32.00
N VAL A 714 2.46 1.54 -31.08
CA VAL A 714 1.22 0.82 -31.41
C VAL A 714 0.22 1.72 -32.12
N GLU A 715 0.09 2.98 -31.70
CA GLU A 715 -0.78 3.95 -32.37
C GLU A 715 -0.33 4.19 -33.83
N GLY A 716 0.95 4.48 -34.05
CA GLY A 716 1.51 4.69 -35.38
C GLY A 716 1.40 3.44 -36.26
N TRP A 717 1.52 2.25 -35.68
CA TRP A 717 1.26 0.99 -36.38
C TRP A 717 -0.20 0.84 -36.81
N LEU A 718 -1.16 1.12 -35.94
CA LEU A 718 -2.60 1.09 -36.29
C LEU A 718 -2.93 2.08 -37.43
N GLU A 719 -2.33 3.27 -37.42
CA GLU A 719 -2.49 4.25 -38.49
C GLU A 719 -1.86 3.78 -39.80
N ALA A 720 -0.68 3.16 -39.73
CA ALA A 720 0.02 2.62 -40.89
C ALA A 720 -0.75 1.46 -41.54
N ILE A 721 -1.35 0.56 -40.75
CA ILE A 721 -2.06 -0.58 -41.31
C ILE A 721 -3.40 -0.20 -41.94
N ASP A 722 -4.05 0.87 -41.46
CA ASP A 722 -5.30 1.44 -42.00
C ASP A 722 -5.07 2.42 -43.16
N GLY A 723 -3.82 2.58 -43.63
CA GLY A 723 -3.49 3.41 -44.79
C GLY A 723 -3.40 4.91 -44.52
N ARG A 724 -3.45 5.35 -43.25
CA ARG A 724 -3.32 6.76 -42.85
C ARG A 724 -1.85 7.14 -42.69
N HIS A 725 -1.10 7.01 -43.78
CA HIS A 725 0.36 7.02 -43.79
C HIS A 725 1.00 8.35 -43.32
N GLU A 726 0.43 9.50 -43.66
CA GLU A 726 0.95 10.81 -43.20
C GLU A 726 0.86 10.96 -41.68
N GLU A 727 -0.28 10.57 -41.12
CA GLU A 727 -0.52 10.63 -39.68
C GLU A 727 0.35 9.61 -38.93
N ALA A 728 0.50 8.40 -39.49
CA ALA A 728 1.40 7.38 -38.97
C ALA A 728 2.84 7.89 -38.88
N LEU A 729 3.37 8.56 -39.92
CA LEU A 729 4.73 9.13 -39.90
C LEU A 729 4.89 10.22 -38.84
N ARG A 730 3.87 11.08 -38.66
CA ARG A 730 3.87 12.11 -37.61
C ARG A 730 3.91 11.52 -36.20
N ILE A 731 3.24 10.38 -35.98
CA ILE A 731 3.28 9.65 -34.72
C ILE A 731 4.63 8.94 -34.55
N MET A 732 5.13 8.27 -35.59
CA MET A 732 6.40 7.54 -35.57
C MET A 732 7.61 8.41 -35.31
N ARG A 733 7.63 9.66 -35.81
CA ARG A 733 8.69 10.62 -35.47
C ARG A 733 8.76 10.87 -33.96
N ARG A 734 7.61 11.11 -33.32
CA ARG A 734 7.52 11.30 -31.86
C ARG A 734 7.88 10.03 -31.10
N ALA A 735 7.49 8.85 -31.61
CA ALA A 735 7.85 7.58 -31.00
C ALA A 735 9.37 7.34 -31.03
N LEU A 736 10.02 7.65 -32.15
CA LEU A 736 11.47 7.56 -32.31
C LEU A 736 12.21 8.53 -31.37
N GLU A 737 11.81 9.80 -31.33
CA GLU A 737 12.37 10.80 -30.39
C GLU A 737 12.32 10.34 -28.94
N ARG A 738 11.22 9.70 -28.51
CA ARG A 738 11.08 9.13 -27.16
C ARG A 738 11.96 7.90 -26.95
N SER A 739 12.03 7.01 -27.93
CA SER A 739 12.82 5.78 -27.84
C SER A 739 14.34 6.00 -27.81
N LEU A 740 14.81 7.20 -28.18
CA LEU A 740 16.22 7.61 -28.13
C LEU A 740 16.69 8.11 -26.75
N ASP A 741 15.78 8.27 -25.79
CA ASP A 741 16.14 8.63 -24.42
C ASP A 741 17.04 7.55 -23.79
N ARG A 742 18.01 7.95 -22.95
CA ARG A 742 19.00 7.03 -22.36
C ARG A 742 18.36 5.91 -21.54
N LEU A 743 17.32 6.22 -20.76
CA LEU A 743 16.62 5.19 -19.96
C LEU A 743 15.82 4.26 -20.87
N SER A 744 15.20 4.80 -21.92
CA SER A 744 14.43 4.00 -22.90
C SER A 744 15.32 3.02 -23.67
N LEU A 745 16.50 3.45 -24.13
CA LEU A 745 17.48 2.56 -24.79
C LEU A 745 18.06 1.51 -23.84
N THR A 746 18.17 1.84 -22.55
CA THR A 746 18.64 0.92 -21.52
C THR A 746 17.63 -0.20 -21.28
N VAL A 747 16.35 0.13 -21.26
CA VAL A 747 15.24 -0.77 -20.93
C VAL A 747 14.77 -1.58 -22.15
N ALA A 748 14.60 -0.93 -23.31
CA ALA A 748 14.02 -1.54 -24.50
C ALA A 748 14.85 -1.23 -25.75
N PRO A 749 16.07 -1.81 -25.87
CA PRO A 749 17.01 -1.48 -26.95
C PRO A 749 16.50 -1.85 -28.36
N HIS A 750 15.53 -2.77 -28.47
CA HIS A 750 14.91 -3.17 -29.74
C HIS A 750 13.84 -2.18 -30.23
N MET A 751 13.29 -1.34 -29.35
CA MET A 751 12.13 -0.49 -29.63
C MET A 751 12.34 0.46 -30.83
N PRO A 752 13.48 1.18 -30.96
CA PRO A 752 13.69 2.06 -32.10
C PRO A 752 13.67 1.31 -33.44
N ALA A 753 14.26 0.12 -33.51
CA ALA A 753 14.25 -0.70 -34.73
C ALA A 753 12.83 -1.12 -35.12
N VAL A 754 11.99 -1.50 -34.16
CA VAL A 754 10.57 -1.82 -34.38
C VAL A 754 9.80 -0.60 -34.92
N HIS A 755 10.08 0.60 -34.40
CA HIS A 755 9.49 1.84 -34.91
C HIS A 755 9.92 2.15 -36.35
N LEU A 756 11.18 1.89 -36.72
CA LEU A 756 11.66 2.07 -38.10
C LEU A 756 10.92 1.17 -39.09
N VAL A 757 10.62 -0.10 -38.73
CA VAL A 757 9.81 -1.01 -39.56
C VAL A 757 8.41 -0.42 -39.81
N THR A 758 7.78 0.09 -38.74
CA THR A 758 6.44 0.69 -38.84
C THR A 758 6.45 1.97 -39.69
N ALA A 759 7.47 2.81 -39.53
CA ALA A 759 7.68 3.99 -40.37
C ALA A 759 7.89 3.62 -41.85
N ALA A 760 8.60 2.51 -42.14
CA ALA A 760 8.83 2.04 -43.50
C ALA A 760 7.52 1.70 -44.24
N ILE A 761 6.53 1.08 -43.57
CA ILE A 761 5.20 0.83 -44.13
C ILE A 761 4.60 2.14 -44.66
N SER A 762 4.69 3.21 -43.88
CA SER A 762 4.09 4.50 -44.22
C SER A 762 4.92 5.31 -45.21
N CYS A 763 6.25 5.25 -45.15
CA CYS A 763 7.13 5.85 -46.18
C CYS A 763 6.86 5.28 -47.57
N ALA A 764 6.63 3.96 -47.69
CA ALA A 764 6.29 3.36 -48.97
C ALA A 764 4.86 3.70 -49.45
N GLY A 765 3.96 4.07 -48.54
CA GLY A 765 2.55 4.36 -48.82
C GLY A 765 2.20 5.83 -49.12
N VAL A 766 3.05 6.79 -48.74
CA VAL A 766 2.82 8.23 -49.03
C VAL A 766 3.15 8.60 -50.48
N ASP A 767 2.45 9.61 -51.01
CA ASP A 767 2.72 10.25 -52.30
C ASP A 767 2.91 9.27 -53.48
N GLY A 768 2.16 8.16 -53.49
CA GLY A 768 2.25 7.15 -54.54
C GLY A 768 3.58 6.39 -54.57
N GLY A 769 4.28 6.28 -53.44
CA GLY A 769 5.54 5.55 -53.32
C GLY A 769 6.80 6.40 -53.51
N ALA A 770 6.68 7.74 -53.49
CA ALA A 770 7.81 8.65 -53.68
C ALA A 770 8.95 8.43 -52.67
N ARG A 771 8.65 7.88 -51.48
CA ARG A 771 9.62 7.58 -50.41
C ARG A 771 9.91 6.08 -50.26
N ALA A 772 9.62 5.25 -51.27
CA ALA A 772 9.88 3.81 -51.20
C ALA A 772 11.38 3.46 -51.05
N LEU A 773 12.29 4.27 -51.60
CA LEU A 773 13.74 4.10 -51.38
C LEU A 773 14.12 4.31 -49.91
N ASP A 774 13.51 5.29 -49.23
CA ASP A 774 13.73 5.51 -47.80
C ASP A 774 13.11 4.39 -46.97
N ALA A 775 11.95 3.86 -47.37
CA ALA A 775 11.37 2.68 -46.73
C ALA A 775 12.30 1.46 -46.78
N ALA A 776 12.94 1.19 -47.94
CA ALA A 776 13.94 0.12 -48.05
C ALA A 776 15.16 0.35 -47.15
N ARG A 777 15.66 1.61 -47.05
CA ARG A 777 16.74 1.97 -46.13
C ARG A 777 16.36 1.78 -44.66
N LEU A 778 15.14 2.18 -44.29
CA LEU A 778 14.61 1.99 -42.95
C LEU A 778 14.53 0.51 -42.58
N LEU A 779 14.13 -0.36 -43.50
CA LEU A 779 14.11 -1.82 -43.29
C LEU A 779 15.52 -2.39 -43.08
N GLY A 780 16.49 -1.98 -43.91
CA GLY A 780 17.88 -2.39 -43.73
C GLY A 780 18.48 -1.92 -42.41
N ALA A 781 18.19 -0.69 -42.01
CA ALA A 781 18.62 -0.13 -40.73
C ALA A 781 17.96 -0.87 -39.55
N ALA A 782 16.66 -1.13 -39.61
CA ALA A 782 15.93 -1.85 -38.56
C ALA A 782 16.54 -3.24 -38.33
N ASP A 783 16.75 -4.02 -39.40
CA ASP A 783 17.28 -5.38 -39.30
C ASP A 783 18.73 -5.39 -38.77
N ALA A 784 19.53 -4.35 -39.06
CA ALA A 784 20.91 -4.21 -38.55
C ALA A 784 20.99 -3.72 -37.09
N LEU A 785 19.98 -2.97 -36.62
CA LEU A 785 19.93 -2.37 -35.29
C LEU A 785 19.23 -3.26 -34.25
N LEU A 786 18.57 -4.35 -34.68
CA LEU A 786 17.98 -5.31 -33.75
C LEU A 786 19.06 -5.98 -32.88
N PRO A 787 18.80 -6.13 -31.57
CA PRO A 787 19.72 -6.86 -30.69
C PRO A 787 19.93 -8.32 -31.15
N PRO A 788 21.13 -8.89 -30.93
CA PRO A 788 21.37 -10.31 -31.20
C PRO A 788 20.34 -11.20 -30.50
N ASN A 789 19.90 -12.27 -31.19
CA ASN A 789 18.89 -13.21 -30.71
C ASN A 789 17.51 -12.60 -30.38
N HIS A 790 17.22 -11.38 -30.84
CA HIS A 790 15.90 -10.77 -30.65
C HIS A 790 14.80 -11.68 -31.21
N PHE A 791 13.87 -12.07 -30.35
CA PHE A 791 12.66 -12.76 -30.77
C PHE A 791 11.67 -11.71 -31.27
N SER A 792 11.39 -11.74 -32.58
CA SER A 792 10.36 -10.88 -33.15
C SER A 792 8.98 -11.39 -32.79
N SER A 793 8.20 -10.53 -32.14
CA SER A 793 6.80 -10.81 -31.87
C SER A 793 6.03 -11.03 -33.18
N PRO A 794 4.92 -11.79 -33.17
CA PRO A 794 4.10 -11.95 -34.37
C PRO A 794 3.62 -10.62 -34.99
N MET A 795 3.37 -9.58 -34.19
CA MET A 795 3.10 -8.21 -34.70
C MET A 795 4.29 -7.67 -35.51
N GLU A 796 5.51 -7.81 -35.02
CA GLU A 796 6.73 -7.35 -35.72
C GLU A 796 6.96 -8.12 -37.02
N VAL A 797 6.75 -9.44 -37.00
CA VAL A 797 6.87 -10.29 -38.20
C VAL A 797 5.86 -9.86 -39.27
N GLU A 798 4.59 -9.66 -38.88
CA GLU A 798 3.53 -9.19 -39.76
C GLU A 798 3.82 -7.78 -40.31
N ALA A 799 4.27 -6.85 -39.46
CA ALA A 799 4.64 -5.49 -39.86
C ALA A 799 5.83 -5.46 -40.83
N ARG A 800 6.87 -6.26 -40.55
CA ARG A 800 8.06 -6.39 -41.40
C ARG A 800 7.74 -6.96 -42.78
N ALA A 801 6.88 -7.98 -42.83
CA ALA A 801 6.41 -8.57 -44.08
C ALA A 801 5.57 -7.58 -44.89
N LYS A 802 4.68 -6.83 -44.23
CA LYS A 802 3.86 -5.78 -44.88
C LYS A 802 4.72 -4.64 -45.42
N ALA A 803 5.69 -4.17 -44.64
CA ALA A 803 6.60 -3.09 -45.06
C ALA A 803 7.37 -3.48 -46.33
N GLU A 804 7.91 -4.71 -46.37
CA GLU A 804 8.61 -5.22 -47.55
C GLU A 804 7.68 -5.37 -48.76
N ALA A 805 6.49 -5.93 -48.57
CA ALA A 805 5.52 -6.10 -49.65
C ALA A 805 5.10 -4.77 -50.28
N VAL A 806 4.80 -3.74 -49.46
CA VAL A 806 4.42 -2.41 -49.95
C VAL A 806 5.60 -1.71 -50.62
N THR A 807 6.82 -1.86 -50.09
CA THR A 807 8.02 -1.25 -50.67
C THR A 807 8.37 -1.89 -52.02
N ARG A 808 8.32 -3.22 -52.13
CA ARG A 808 8.59 -3.97 -53.38
C ARG A 808 7.47 -3.84 -54.42
N ALA A 809 6.27 -3.41 -54.03
CA ALA A 809 5.23 -3.07 -55.00
C ALA A 809 5.58 -1.81 -55.81
N VAL A 810 6.48 -0.96 -55.31
CA VAL A 810 6.92 0.29 -55.94
C VAL A 810 8.31 0.16 -56.57
N LEU A 811 9.24 -0.55 -55.91
CA LEU A 811 10.63 -0.71 -56.35
C LEU A 811 10.86 -2.02 -57.09
N ASP A 812 11.75 -1.99 -58.09
CA ASP A 812 12.33 -3.23 -58.62
C ASP A 812 13.34 -3.88 -57.65
N ASP A 813 13.66 -5.14 -57.89
CA ASP A 813 14.53 -5.93 -57.00
C ASP A 813 15.93 -5.34 -56.81
N ALA A 814 16.48 -4.69 -57.85
CA ALA A 814 17.82 -4.11 -57.81
C ALA A 814 17.84 -2.82 -56.98
N ALA A 815 16.84 -1.96 -57.17
CA ALA A 815 16.65 -0.73 -56.41
C ALA A 815 16.38 -1.03 -54.94
N TYR A 816 15.53 -2.02 -54.64
CA TYR A 816 15.27 -2.48 -53.28
C TYR A 816 16.54 -3.01 -52.62
N ALA A 817 17.24 -3.96 -53.25
CA ALA A 817 18.43 -4.58 -52.65
C ALA A 817 19.54 -3.55 -52.35
N ARG A 818 19.74 -2.58 -53.24
CA ARG A 818 20.70 -1.49 -53.04
C ARG A 818 20.30 -0.60 -51.86
N ALA A 819 19.06 -0.11 -51.84
CA ALA A 819 18.59 0.78 -50.79
C ALA A 819 18.54 0.09 -49.42
N TYR A 820 18.17 -1.18 -49.37
CA TYR A 820 18.22 -2.02 -48.17
C TYR A 820 19.66 -2.17 -47.65
N ALA A 821 20.62 -2.46 -48.55
CA ALA A 821 22.04 -2.56 -48.17
C ALA A 821 22.62 -1.21 -47.69
N GLU A 822 22.23 -0.08 -48.31
CA GLU A 822 22.55 1.26 -47.81
C GLU A 822 22.02 1.49 -46.39
N GLY A 823 20.79 1.04 -46.13
CA GLY A 823 20.13 1.10 -44.84
C GLY A 823 20.89 0.41 -43.71
N GLY A 824 21.41 -0.80 -43.97
CA GLY A 824 22.15 -1.58 -42.97
C GLY A 824 23.46 -0.95 -42.49
N ALA A 825 23.94 0.12 -43.15
CA ALA A 825 25.11 0.88 -42.73
C ALA A 825 24.77 2.18 -41.98
N LEU A 826 23.48 2.53 -41.83
CA LEU A 826 23.06 3.76 -41.16
C LEU A 826 23.12 3.61 -39.63
N THR A 827 23.48 4.70 -38.95
CA THR A 827 23.27 4.79 -37.50
C THR A 827 21.79 5.03 -37.21
N LEU A 828 21.37 4.75 -35.97
CA LEU A 828 19.99 4.95 -35.56
C LEU A 828 19.53 6.41 -35.73
N GLU A 829 20.38 7.40 -35.45
CA GLU A 829 20.05 8.82 -35.63
C GLU A 829 19.85 9.19 -37.09
N VAL A 830 20.68 8.63 -37.99
CA VAL A 830 20.56 8.88 -39.43
C VAL A 830 19.32 8.19 -40.00
N ALA A 831 19.02 6.96 -39.56
CA ALA A 831 17.81 6.25 -39.95
C ALA A 831 16.55 6.97 -39.44
N ALA A 832 16.54 7.47 -38.20
CA ALA A 832 15.43 8.21 -37.63
C ALA A 832 15.17 9.55 -38.37
N ALA A 833 16.22 10.20 -38.89
CA ALA A 833 16.08 11.41 -39.70
C ALA A 833 15.39 11.18 -41.05
N LEU A 834 15.29 9.93 -41.52
CA LEU A 834 14.54 9.57 -42.73
C LEU A 834 13.02 9.47 -42.49
N VAL A 835 12.54 9.60 -41.25
CA VAL A 835 11.10 9.51 -40.87
C VAL A 835 10.51 10.91 -40.74
#